data_AF-A0A1I3I002-F1
#
_entry.id   AF-A0A1I3I002-F1
#
_cell.length_a   1.000
_cell.length_b   1.000
_cell.length_c   1.000
_cell.angle_alpha   90.00
_cell.angle_beta   90.00
_cell.angle_gamma   90.00
#
_symmetry.space_group_name_H-M   'P 1'
#
loop_
_entity.id
_entity.type
_entity.pdbx_description
1 polymer ?
#
loop_
_entity_poly.entity_id
_entity_poly.type
_entity_poly.pdbx_seq_one_letter_code
_entity_poly.pdbx_strand_id
1 'polypeptide(L)'
;MIYYVDCSAAAGGDGSENKPFNKIQQAADIAVAGDEVIVSPGLYREYVDPKNAGEEGKPVVYRSAKPRGAHITGAEELKGWTKVEGTVYTARVSNKIFGDYNPYTTLVSGDWFIAYFIAHTGDVYLNGKSMYEVQSLDEVKKAEPSVSAWDTEFSRYKWYAEQDSSTDETVFYANFLGRDPSKDNIEISVRRNGFYPSKEGVGYITLSGFVVSQAATQWAPPTAYQEGMVGPHWSKGWIIEDCEIYESKCSGISLGKYLQPENDNKWLKTKYKDGTQTERDCICQAQVEGWNKENIGSHIVRHCDIHDCGQTGIVGHLGGVFSLIEDNHIHHINNKQNLAGAEIGGIKMHAAIDCIYRRNHIHHCTRGIWLDWQAQGTRVTQNFFHDNIPPQKDGREIKAEIAEDLFIEVSHGPTLVDNNIFLSPRALKLATQGVALVHNIVAGSFTAVGRGCNNGAPNRPSPRYTPYHMKHRTEVAGFMTILHGDCKFYNNIFIQKPICAEFAARMLANAHNDWDDSNFVVGTAPYNNYPTFEEWKAGFEGYCGMGSVTTDRYYSELPVWAGGNLYFNGAKPMSKEADACVNTTDKVEISYEEKNGKIWLKTNLYDFVSSKCKLMKTEDIAPAFEPEQNYENPDGSPIIFDTDFFGKKRGEKPVAGPFADGSEIKDSLF
;
A
#
# COMPACT_ATOMS: atom_id res chain seq x y z
N MET A 1 -17.94 -24.94 -17.83
CA MET A 1 -17.43 -26.29 -17.49
C MET A 1 -16.87 -26.23 -16.08
N ILE A 2 -16.81 -27.34 -15.34
CA ILE A 2 -16.10 -27.42 -14.06
C ILE A 2 -14.93 -28.38 -14.21
N TYR A 3 -13.73 -27.90 -13.92
CA TYR A 3 -12.51 -28.70 -13.86
C TYR A 3 -12.08 -28.92 -12.41
N TYR A 4 -11.59 -30.11 -12.11
CA TYR A 4 -11.09 -30.48 -10.78
C TYR A 4 -9.59 -30.69 -10.84
N VAL A 5 -8.90 -30.19 -9.81
CA VAL A 5 -7.45 -30.31 -9.65
C VAL A 5 -7.14 -30.89 -8.28
N ASP A 6 -6.25 -31.87 -8.21
CA ASP A 6 -5.77 -32.48 -6.98
C ASP A 6 -4.30 -32.89 -7.14
N CYS A 7 -3.39 -32.26 -6.39
CA CYS A 7 -1.96 -32.57 -6.45
C CYS A 7 -1.61 -34.02 -6.04
N SER A 8 -2.52 -34.73 -5.36
CA SER A 8 -2.35 -36.15 -5.02
C SER A 8 -2.76 -37.10 -6.14
N ALA A 9 -3.45 -36.61 -7.18
CA ALA A 9 -3.87 -37.41 -8.32
C ALA A 9 -2.71 -37.80 -9.24
N ALA A 10 -2.86 -38.92 -9.93
CA ALA A 10 -1.89 -39.36 -10.93
C ALA A 10 -1.89 -38.43 -12.16
N ALA A 11 -0.73 -38.31 -12.81
CA ALA A 11 -0.60 -37.53 -14.03
C ALA A 11 -1.50 -38.06 -15.16
N GLY A 12 -1.93 -37.15 -16.05
CA GLY A 12 -2.77 -37.48 -17.20
C GLY A 12 -4.27 -37.55 -16.92
N GLY A 13 -4.73 -36.87 -15.85
CA GLY A 13 -6.15 -36.57 -15.64
C GLY A 13 -6.76 -35.72 -16.75
N ASP A 14 -8.08 -35.80 -16.89
CA ASP A 14 -8.85 -35.04 -17.90
C ASP A 14 -9.60 -33.85 -17.28
N GLY A 15 -9.41 -33.60 -15.98
CA GLY A 15 -10.03 -32.51 -15.25
C GLY A 15 -11.45 -32.81 -14.78
N SER A 16 -11.99 -34.01 -15.03
CA SER A 16 -13.25 -34.44 -14.42
C SER A 16 -13.08 -34.76 -12.92
N GLU A 17 -14.16 -34.75 -12.15
CA GLU A 17 -14.15 -35.09 -10.72
C GLU A 17 -13.54 -36.49 -10.44
N ASN A 18 -13.81 -37.47 -11.31
CA ASN A 18 -13.29 -38.83 -11.18
C ASN A 18 -11.81 -38.96 -11.61
N LYS A 19 -11.31 -38.01 -12.40
CA LYS A 19 -9.96 -38.04 -12.96
C LYS A 19 -9.37 -36.62 -13.03
N PRO A 20 -9.19 -35.96 -11.86
CA PRO A 20 -8.79 -34.57 -11.80
C PRO A 20 -7.41 -34.35 -12.41
N PHE A 21 -7.13 -33.13 -12.86
CA PHE A 21 -5.77 -32.73 -13.16
C PHE A 21 -4.90 -32.78 -11.90
N ASN A 22 -3.58 -32.95 -12.06
CA ASN A 22 -2.66 -32.97 -10.93
C ASN A 22 -1.87 -31.67 -10.76
N LYS A 23 -2.06 -30.71 -11.65
CA LYS A 23 -1.53 -29.35 -11.57
C LYS A 23 -2.61 -28.33 -11.90
N ILE A 24 -2.56 -27.17 -11.27
CA ILE A 24 -3.48 -26.08 -11.54
C ILE A 24 -3.26 -25.55 -12.96
N GLN A 25 -2.00 -25.51 -13.42
CA GLN A 25 -1.67 -25.06 -14.78
C GLN A 25 -2.40 -25.83 -15.89
N GLN A 26 -2.65 -27.13 -15.72
CA GLN A 26 -3.34 -27.93 -16.75
C GLN A 26 -4.77 -27.44 -16.98
N ALA A 27 -5.45 -27.02 -15.91
CA ALA A 27 -6.77 -26.40 -16.02
C ALA A 27 -6.63 -24.99 -16.59
N ALA A 28 -5.63 -24.21 -16.14
CA ALA A 28 -5.39 -22.85 -16.59
C ALA A 28 -5.05 -22.72 -18.09
N ASP A 29 -4.50 -23.80 -18.68
CA ASP A 29 -4.21 -23.90 -20.11
C ASP A 29 -5.48 -23.99 -20.98
N ILE A 30 -6.60 -24.49 -20.43
CA ILE A 30 -7.79 -24.82 -21.21
C ILE A 30 -9.08 -24.11 -20.75
N ALA A 31 -9.13 -23.63 -19.50
CA ALA A 31 -10.30 -22.95 -18.97
C ALA A 31 -10.57 -21.65 -19.75
N VAL A 32 -11.84 -21.39 -20.07
CA VAL A 32 -12.30 -20.22 -20.82
C VAL A 32 -13.47 -19.54 -20.10
N ALA A 33 -13.93 -18.39 -20.60
CA ALA A 33 -15.00 -17.60 -20.00
C ALA A 33 -16.22 -18.44 -19.56
N GLY A 34 -16.59 -18.33 -18.27
CA GLY A 34 -17.68 -19.08 -17.65
C GLY A 34 -17.30 -20.47 -17.11
N ASP A 35 -16.04 -20.89 -17.23
CA ASP A 35 -15.54 -22.10 -16.58
C ASP A 35 -15.14 -21.85 -15.12
N GLU A 36 -15.17 -22.93 -14.33
CA GLU A 36 -14.69 -22.96 -12.95
C GLU A 36 -13.63 -24.06 -12.78
N VAL A 37 -12.57 -23.75 -12.04
CA VAL A 37 -11.48 -24.65 -11.65
C VAL A 37 -11.53 -24.81 -10.13
N ILE A 38 -11.92 -25.99 -9.66
CA ILE A 38 -12.00 -26.34 -8.24
C ILE A 38 -10.74 -27.10 -7.84
N VAL A 39 -9.98 -26.54 -6.89
CA VAL A 39 -8.67 -27.07 -6.48
C VAL A 39 -8.75 -27.70 -5.09
N SER A 40 -8.50 -29.00 -5.01
CA SER A 40 -8.46 -29.77 -3.76
C SER A 40 -7.34 -29.27 -2.82
N PRO A 41 -7.49 -29.46 -1.49
CA PRO A 41 -6.46 -29.07 -0.55
C PRO A 41 -5.11 -29.74 -0.82
N GLY A 42 -4.03 -28.99 -0.69
CA GLY A 42 -2.69 -29.47 -0.99
C GLY A 42 -1.69 -28.36 -1.26
N LEU A 43 -0.41 -28.74 -1.34
CA LEU A 43 0.70 -27.83 -1.65
C LEU A 43 1.08 -27.95 -3.13
N TYR A 44 0.87 -26.88 -3.88
CA TYR A 44 1.10 -26.76 -5.31
C TYR A 44 2.36 -25.91 -5.54
N ARG A 45 3.48 -26.58 -5.83
CA ARG A 45 4.77 -25.95 -6.14
C ARG A 45 4.85 -25.58 -7.62
N GLU A 46 4.08 -24.58 -8.03
CA GLU A 46 3.97 -24.17 -9.42
C GLU A 46 3.80 -22.66 -9.57
N TYR A 47 4.03 -22.18 -10.78
CA TYR A 47 3.63 -20.85 -11.24
C TYR A 47 2.40 -21.06 -12.14
N VAL A 48 1.26 -20.51 -11.75
CA VAL A 48 0.00 -20.61 -12.49
C VAL A 48 -0.16 -19.38 -13.40
N ASP A 49 -0.26 -19.64 -14.69
CA ASP A 49 -0.37 -18.68 -15.78
C ASP A 49 -1.67 -18.93 -16.55
N PRO A 50 -2.78 -18.26 -16.17
CA PRO A 50 -4.04 -18.31 -16.89
C PRO A 50 -3.87 -17.91 -18.37
N LYS A 51 -4.28 -18.78 -19.29
CA LYS A 51 -4.06 -18.56 -20.73
C LYS A 51 -5.20 -17.82 -21.44
N ASN A 52 -6.41 -17.91 -20.90
CA ASN A 52 -7.61 -17.32 -21.51
C ASN A 52 -8.31 -16.38 -20.53
N ALA A 53 -8.81 -15.27 -21.06
CA ALA A 53 -9.61 -14.32 -20.30
C ALA A 53 -11.02 -14.84 -20.06
N GLY A 54 -11.66 -14.35 -18.99
CA GLY A 54 -13.10 -14.35 -18.86
C GLY A 54 -13.75 -13.23 -19.66
N GLU A 55 -15.07 -13.12 -19.51
CA GLU A 55 -15.85 -11.99 -20.03
C GLU A 55 -16.62 -11.34 -18.87
N GLU A 56 -17.09 -10.11 -19.07
CA GLU A 56 -17.99 -9.45 -18.12
C GLU A 56 -19.23 -10.33 -17.87
N GLY A 57 -19.50 -10.64 -16.59
CA GLY A 57 -20.58 -11.56 -16.20
C GLY A 57 -20.30 -13.05 -16.44
N LYS A 58 -19.16 -13.42 -17.03
CA LYS A 58 -18.70 -14.81 -17.23
C LYS A 58 -17.20 -14.93 -16.93
N PRO A 59 -16.77 -14.71 -15.67
CA PRO A 59 -15.37 -14.84 -15.33
C PRO A 59 -14.88 -16.28 -15.49
N VAL A 60 -13.56 -16.47 -15.57
CA VAL A 60 -12.95 -17.78 -15.29
C VAL A 60 -12.67 -17.82 -13.79
N VAL A 61 -13.29 -18.77 -13.08
CA VAL A 61 -13.20 -18.85 -11.63
C VAL A 61 -12.20 -19.92 -11.23
N TYR A 62 -11.17 -19.55 -10.49
CA TYR A 62 -10.27 -20.47 -9.79
C TYR A 62 -10.65 -20.40 -8.31
N ARG A 63 -11.02 -21.54 -7.72
CA ARG A 63 -11.47 -21.59 -6.33
C ARG A 63 -10.86 -22.77 -5.59
N SER A 64 -10.40 -22.52 -4.37
CA SER A 64 -10.05 -23.62 -3.48
C SER A 64 -11.30 -24.36 -3.01
N ALA A 65 -11.27 -25.69 -3.06
CA ALA A 65 -12.39 -26.55 -2.64
C ALA A 65 -12.73 -26.36 -1.15
N LYS A 66 -11.71 -26.06 -0.33
CA LYS A 66 -11.83 -25.68 1.08
C LYS A 66 -11.15 -24.32 1.24
N PRO A 67 -11.77 -23.32 1.90
CA PRO A 67 -11.12 -22.03 2.13
C PRO A 67 -9.71 -22.21 2.71
N ARG A 68 -8.73 -21.57 2.08
CA ARG A 68 -7.29 -21.65 2.38
C ARG A 68 -6.73 -23.08 2.38
N GLY A 69 -7.36 -24.01 1.66
CA GLY A 69 -6.94 -25.41 1.60
C GLY A 69 -5.91 -25.69 0.50
N ALA A 70 -6.02 -24.99 -0.64
CA ALA A 70 -5.07 -25.09 -1.75
C ALA A 70 -4.00 -24.00 -1.60
N HIS A 71 -2.74 -24.41 -1.49
CA HIS A 71 -1.60 -23.55 -1.25
C HIS A 71 -0.65 -23.55 -2.44
N ILE A 72 -0.56 -22.44 -3.15
CA ILE A 72 0.40 -22.21 -4.23
C ILE A 72 1.69 -21.61 -3.65
N THR A 73 2.85 -22.21 -3.92
CA THR A 73 4.14 -21.66 -3.44
C THR A 73 5.17 -21.48 -4.55
N GLY A 74 5.84 -20.32 -4.51
CA GLY A 74 6.99 -20.02 -5.36
C GLY A 74 8.28 -20.73 -4.94
N ALA A 75 8.28 -21.44 -3.81
CA ALA A 75 9.47 -22.07 -3.23
C ALA A 75 9.57 -23.58 -3.46
N GLU A 76 10.80 -24.10 -3.35
CA GLU A 76 11.12 -25.53 -3.34
C GLU A 76 11.82 -25.91 -2.04
N GLU A 77 11.62 -27.15 -1.60
CA GLU A 77 12.31 -27.70 -0.42
C GLU A 77 13.80 -27.92 -0.73
N LEU A 78 14.69 -27.40 0.11
CA LEU A 78 16.12 -27.61 0.01
C LEU A 78 16.60 -28.60 1.07
N LYS A 79 17.00 -29.79 0.62
CA LYS A 79 17.54 -30.88 1.45
C LYS A 79 19.07 -30.93 1.40
N GLY A 80 19.64 -31.84 2.19
CA GLY A 80 21.08 -32.13 2.15
C GLY A 80 21.94 -31.12 2.92
N TRP A 81 21.36 -30.41 3.89
CA TRP A 81 22.11 -29.52 4.77
C TRP A 81 23.18 -30.28 5.56
N THR A 82 24.43 -29.90 5.37
CA THR A 82 25.58 -30.44 6.08
C THR A 82 26.21 -29.38 6.97
N LYS A 83 26.69 -29.80 8.14
CA LYS A 83 27.27 -28.88 9.11
C LYS A 83 28.62 -28.36 8.62
N VAL A 84 28.79 -27.04 8.56
CA VAL A 84 30.07 -26.40 8.26
C VAL A 84 30.87 -26.22 9.55
N GLU A 85 30.32 -25.44 10.48
CA GLU A 85 30.89 -25.20 11.81
C GLU A 85 29.82 -24.67 12.77
N GLY A 86 29.97 -24.87 14.08
CA GLY A 86 29.07 -24.25 15.08
C GLY A 86 27.59 -24.54 14.85
N THR A 87 26.82 -23.52 14.46
CA THR A 87 25.39 -23.58 14.10
C THR A 87 25.13 -23.28 12.62
N VAL A 88 26.19 -23.25 11.81
CA VAL A 88 26.17 -22.94 10.38
C VAL A 88 26.18 -24.22 9.55
N TYR A 89 25.31 -24.26 8.56
CA TYR A 89 25.12 -25.38 7.64
C TYR A 89 25.21 -24.91 6.19
N THR A 90 25.52 -25.84 5.29
CA THR A 90 25.56 -25.62 3.84
C THR A 90 24.75 -26.66 3.09
N ALA A 91 24.11 -26.24 2.00
CA ALA A 91 23.40 -27.09 1.06
C ALA A 91 23.61 -26.54 -0.35
N ARG A 92 23.37 -27.36 -1.37
CA ARG A 92 23.63 -27.04 -2.78
C ARG A 92 22.45 -27.46 -3.63
N VAL A 93 22.19 -26.72 -4.70
CA VAL A 93 21.18 -27.07 -5.69
C VAL A 93 21.68 -26.76 -7.10
N SER A 94 21.35 -27.61 -8.06
CA SER A 94 21.64 -27.34 -9.47
C SER A 94 20.87 -26.10 -9.94
N ASN A 95 21.56 -25.21 -10.67
CA ASN A 95 20.96 -23.99 -11.22
C ASN A 95 19.82 -24.28 -12.21
N LYS A 96 19.73 -25.50 -12.75
CA LYS A 96 18.61 -25.95 -13.60
C LYS A 96 17.23 -25.75 -12.97
N ILE A 97 17.13 -25.76 -11.64
CA ILE A 97 15.86 -25.54 -10.93
C ILE A 97 15.29 -24.14 -11.20
N PHE A 98 16.15 -23.17 -11.48
CA PHE A 98 15.79 -21.76 -11.66
C PHE A 98 15.45 -21.40 -13.11
N GLY A 99 15.79 -22.24 -14.09
CA GLY A 99 15.64 -21.92 -15.50
C GLY A 99 16.36 -20.62 -15.87
N ASP A 100 15.67 -19.71 -16.55
CA ASP A 100 16.22 -18.42 -17.00
C ASP A 100 16.23 -17.32 -15.92
N TYR A 101 15.70 -17.62 -14.73
CA TYR A 101 15.57 -16.67 -13.64
C TYR A 101 16.08 -17.26 -12.33
N ASN A 102 17.33 -16.97 -11.98
CA ASN A 102 17.92 -17.36 -10.70
C ASN A 102 17.73 -16.25 -9.65
N PRO A 103 16.88 -16.45 -8.62
CA PRO A 103 16.66 -15.46 -7.57
C PRO A 103 17.91 -15.09 -6.78
N TYR A 104 18.92 -15.98 -6.76
CA TYR A 104 20.16 -15.82 -5.98
C TYR A 104 21.29 -15.14 -6.77
N THR A 105 21.03 -14.76 -8.03
CA THR A 105 21.90 -13.87 -8.82
C THR A 105 21.16 -12.62 -9.31
N THR A 106 19.84 -12.61 -9.21
CA THR A 106 19.02 -11.46 -9.61
C THR A 106 18.88 -10.48 -8.45
N LEU A 107 19.42 -9.28 -8.63
CA LEU A 107 19.38 -8.21 -7.64
C LEU A 107 18.00 -7.58 -7.52
N VAL A 108 17.62 -7.19 -6.30
CA VAL A 108 16.61 -6.16 -6.13
C VAL A 108 17.21 -4.83 -6.55
N SER A 109 16.64 -4.26 -7.62
CA SER A 109 17.10 -2.99 -8.17
C SER A 109 15.97 -2.32 -8.97
N GLY A 110 16.00 -1.01 -9.03
CA GLY A 110 15.11 -0.21 -9.86
C GLY A 110 15.11 1.25 -9.44
N ASP A 111 14.30 2.05 -10.13
CA ASP A 111 14.10 3.46 -9.78
C ASP A 111 13.59 3.57 -8.33
N TRP A 112 14.03 4.62 -7.62
CA TRP A 112 13.74 4.88 -6.20
C TRP A 112 14.09 3.79 -5.18
N PHE A 113 14.72 2.70 -5.58
CA PHE A 113 15.34 1.75 -4.65
C PHE A 113 16.60 2.38 -4.03
N ILE A 114 16.72 2.32 -2.70
CA ILE A 114 17.91 2.81 -2.00
C ILE A 114 18.82 1.63 -1.64
N ALA A 115 19.81 1.41 -2.49
CA ALA A 115 20.77 0.32 -2.37
C ALA A 115 21.84 0.55 -1.29
N TYR A 116 21.45 0.57 -0.01
CA TYR A 116 22.40 0.62 1.11
C TYR A 116 23.18 -0.69 1.31
N PHE A 117 22.65 -1.79 0.78
CA PHE A 117 23.28 -3.11 0.73
C PHE A 117 22.82 -3.83 -0.54
N ILE A 118 23.55 -4.88 -0.90
CA ILE A 118 23.17 -5.79 -1.98
C ILE A 118 22.07 -6.70 -1.45
N ALA A 119 20.93 -6.72 -2.13
CA ALA A 119 19.83 -7.64 -1.88
C ALA A 119 19.52 -8.40 -3.17
N HIS A 120 19.26 -9.69 -3.05
CA HIS A 120 18.81 -10.53 -4.16
C HIS A 120 17.32 -10.83 -4.03
N THR A 121 16.70 -11.24 -5.13
CA THR A 121 15.26 -11.55 -5.16
C THR A 121 14.92 -12.86 -4.45
N GLY A 122 15.91 -13.72 -4.20
CA GLY A 122 15.75 -14.96 -3.45
C GLY A 122 15.67 -14.76 -1.94
N ASP A 123 15.09 -15.73 -1.25
CA ASP A 123 15.13 -15.88 0.20
C ASP A 123 15.26 -17.36 0.60
N VAL A 124 15.73 -17.61 1.82
CA VAL A 124 15.70 -18.92 2.47
C VAL A 124 14.63 -18.89 3.55
N TYR A 125 13.77 -19.89 3.60
CA TYR A 125 12.66 -19.97 4.55
C TYR A 125 12.91 -21.07 5.58
N LEU A 126 12.69 -20.77 6.85
CA LEU A 126 12.72 -21.72 7.96
C LEU A 126 11.29 -21.89 8.49
N ASN A 127 10.70 -23.07 8.24
CA ASN A 127 9.32 -23.39 8.61
C ASN A 127 8.32 -22.33 8.11
N GLY A 128 8.48 -21.91 6.85
CA GLY A 128 7.61 -20.94 6.18
C GLY A 128 7.96 -19.47 6.41
N LYS A 129 8.91 -19.12 7.30
CA LYS A 129 9.31 -17.73 7.57
C LYS A 129 10.66 -17.38 6.95
N SER A 130 10.79 -16.27 6.23
CA SER A 130 12.03 -15.89 5.55
C SER A 130 13.13 -15.44 6.52
N MET A 131 14.29 -16.05 6.34
CA MET A 131 15.56 -15.71 7.00
C MET A 131 16.16 -14.43 6.39
N TYR A 132 17.22 -13.90 7.00
CA TYR A 132 17.82 -12.63 6.61
C TYR A 132 19.08 -12.83 5.77
N GLU A 133 19.05 -12.31 4.55
CA GLU A 133 20.21 -12.26 3.66
C GLU A 133 21.34 -11.42 4.27
N VAL A 134 22.58 -11.88 4.11
CA VAL A 134 23.82 -11.17 4.47
C VAL A 134 24.86 -11.32 3.37
N GLN A 135 25.89 -10.48 3.38
CA GLN A 135 26.83 -10.36 2.24
C GLN A 135 27.99 -11.35 2.28
N SER A 136 28.15 -12.11 3.37
CA SER A 136 29.27 -13.02 3.53
C SER A 136 28.96 -14.17 4.48
N LEU A 137 29.69 -15.28 4.30
CA LEU A 137 29.66 -16.41 5.24
C LEU A 137 30.07 -15.98 6.66
N ASP A 138 30.98 -15.00 6.81
CA ASP A 138 31.38 -14.48 8.11
C ASP A 138 30.23 -13.78 8.85
N GLU A 139 29.36 -13.06 8.14
CA GLU A 139 28.14 -12.50 8.73
C GLU A 139 27.12 -13.57 9.11
N VAL A 140 27.00 -14.65 8.31
CA VAL A 140 26.19 -15.82 8.67
C VAL A 140 26.67 -16.42 9.99
N LYS A 141 27.98 -16.57 10.15
CA LYS A 141 28.61 -17.09 11.38
C LYS A 141 28.35 -16.21 12.59
N LYS A 142 28.48 -14.88 12.44
CA LYS A 142 28.24 -13.92 13.53
C LYS A 142 26.78 -13.87 13.98
N ALA A 143 25.83 -13.96 13.03
CA ALA A 143 24.39 -13.95 13.30
C ALA A 143 23.94 -12.76 14.19
N GLU A 144 24.47 -11.58 13.90
CA GLU A 144 24.10 -10.35 14.60
C GLU A 144 22.63 -9.98 14.32
N PRO A 145 21.88 -9.54 15.33
CA PRO A 145 20.51 -9.11 15.15
C PRO A 145 20.43 -7.80 14.37
N SER A 146 19.46 -7.70 13.45
CA SER A 146 19.08 -6.44 12.81
C SER A 146 18.26 -5.58 13.77
N VAL A 147 18.78 -4.41 14.12
CA VAL A 147 18.09 -3.47 15.02
C VAL A 147 16.94 -2.72 14.36
N SER A 148 16.89 -2.68 13.03
CA SER A 148 15.78 -2.08 12.28
C SER A 148 14.59 -3.04 12.11
N ALA A 149 14.83 -4.36 12.18
CA ALA A 149 13.78 -5.36 12.03
C ALA A 149 12.79 -5.33 13.21
N TRP A 150 11.52 -5.54 12.91
CA TRP A 150 10.46 -5.69 13.91
C TRP A 150 10.74 -6.91 14.79
N ASP A 151 10.99 -8.06 14.16
CA ASP A 151 11.43 -9.27 14.83
C ASP A 151 12.96 -9.33 14.91
N THR A 152 13.51 -8.53 15.83
CA THR A 152 14.96 -8.47 16.08
C THR A 152 15.55 -9.82 16.49
N GLU A 153 14.80 -10.68 17.19
CA GLU A 153 15.33 -11.99 17.62
C GLU A 153 15.45 -12.93 16.43
N PHE A 154 14.39 -13.07 15.63
CA PHE A 154 14.41 -13.90 14.44
C PHE A 154 15.38 -13.37 13.38
N SER A 155 15.69 -12.08 13.39
CA SER A 155 16.66 -11.50 12.45
C SER A 155 18.07 -12.08 12.53
N ARG A 156 18.38 -12.90 13.54
CA ARG A 156 19.64 -13.64 13.69
C ARG A 156 19.73 -14.89 12.81
N TYR A 157 18.61 -15.41 12.30
CA TYR A 157 18.61 -16.48 11.30
C TYR A 157 19.08 -15.90 9.97
N LYS A 158 20.38 -16.04 9.69
CA LYS A 158 21.06 -15.45 8.53
C LYS A 158 21.33 -16.48 7.44
N TRP A 159 21.33 -16.03 6.20
CA TRP A 159 21.75 -16.84 5.05
C TRP A 159 22.59 -16.03 4.05
N TYR A 160 23.45 -16.73 3.31
CA TYR A 160 24.26 -16.22 2.20
C TYR A 160 24.29 -17.29 1.11
N ALA A 161 24.34 -16.88 -0.16
CA ALA A 161 24.48 -17.81 -1.28
C ALA A 161 25.57 -17.35 -2.26
N GLU A 162 26.19 -18.31 -2.92
CA GLU A 162 27.20 -18.09 -3.96
C GLU A 162 27.03 -19.06 -5.13
N GLN A 163 27.58 -18.71 -6.29
CA GLN A 163 27.51 -19.53 -7.49
C GLN A 163 28.80 -20.36 -7.64
N ASP A 164 28.66 -21.67 -7.76
CA ASP A 164 29.74 -22.56 -8.17
C ASP A 164 29.66 -22.85 -9.67
N SER A 165 30.40 -22.05 -10.44
CA SER A 165 30.48 -22.17 -11.90
C SER A 165 31.04 -23.50 -12.41
N SER A 166 31.78 -24.26 -11.60
CA SER A 166 32.37 -25.53 -12.02
C SER A 166 31.35 -26.68 -12.06
N THR A 167 30.31 -26.58 -11.24
CA THR A 167 29.24 -27.57 -11.11
C THR A 167 27.88 -27.05 -11.58
N ASP A 168 27.79 -25.75 -11.92
CA ASP A 168 26.56 -25.05 -12.24
C ASP A 168 25.50 -25.19 -11.13
N GLU A 169 25.94 -24.87 -9.91
CA GLU A 169 25.15 -24.96 -8.69
C GLU A 169 25.13 -23.65 -7.92
N THR A 170 24.03 -23.40 -7.21
CA THR A 170 23.96 -22.40 -6.15
C THR A 170 24.28 -23.08 -4.81
N VAL A 171 25.23 -22.52 -4.07
CA VAL A 171 25.67 -22.99 -2.75
C VAL A 171 25.11 -22.06 -1.70
N PHE A 172 24.40 -22.62 -0.72
CA PHE A 172 23.80 -21.89 0.38
C PHE A 172 24.60 -22.10 1.67
N TYR A 173 24.65 -21.06 2.49
CA TYR A 173 25.12 -21.12 3.86
C TYR A 173 24.09 -20.46 4.76
N ALA A 174 23.66 -21.13 5.82
CA ALA A 174 22.67 -20.60 6.74
C ALA A 174 23.03 -20.90 8.20
N ASN A 175 22.68 -19.98 9.09
CA ASN A 175 22.82 -20.15 10.53
C ASN A 175 21.45 -20.44 11.15
N PHE A 176 21.32 -21.65 11.70
CA PHE A 176 20.07 -22.13 12.30
C PHE A 176 20.06 -22.01 13.83
N LEU A 177 21.02 -21.30 14.43
CA LEU A 177 21.10 -20.96 15.86
C LEU A 177 20.97 -22.14 16.84
N GLY A 178 21.26 -23.37 16.38
CA GLY A 178 21.19 -24.60 17.17
C GLY A 178 20.04 -25.54 16.77
N ARG A 179 19.16 -25.12 15.87
CA ARG A 179 18.17 -26.00 15.25
C ARG A 179 18.84 -27.00 14.31
N ASP A 180 18.19 -28.16 14.16
CA ASP A 180 18.62 -29.22 13.26
C ASP A 180 17.83 -29.11 11.94
N PRO A 181 18.46 -28.62 10.84
CA PRO A 181 17.75 -28.39 9.58
C PRO A 181 17.25 -29.69 8.92
N SER A 182 17.64 -30.87 9.41
CA SER A 182 17.06 -32.14 8.95
C SER A 182 15.67 -32.43 9.53
N LYS A 183 15.26 -31.70 10.56
CA LYS A 183 13.96 -31.83 11.24
C LYS A 183 13.02 -30.66 10.97
N ASP A 184 13.52 -29.60 10.35
CA ASP A 184 12.77 -28.42 9.97
C ASP A 184 12.45 -28.45 8.47
N ASN A 185 11.40 -27.74 8.06
CA ASN A 185 11.12 -27.49 6.66
C ASN A 185 11.96 -26.29 6.19
N ILE A 186 12.99 -26.56 5.39
CA ILE A 186 13.84 -25.51 4.80
C ILE A 186 13.51 -25.38 3.32
N GLU A 187 13.13 -24.18 2.90
CA GLU A 187 12.74 -23.91 1.52
C GLU A 187 13.55 -22.74 0.95
N ILE A 188 13.62 -22.70 -0.38
CA ILE A 188 14.30 -21.65 -1.14
C ILE A 188 13.34 -21.09 -2.19
N SER A 189 13.37 -19.78 -2.41
CA SER A 189 12.62 -19.16 -3.51
C SER A 189 13.14 -19.70 -4.84
N VAL A 190 12.22 -20.04 -5.75
CA VAL A 190 12.57 -20.52 -7.11
C VAL A 190 11.82 -19.71 -8.15
N ARG A 191 10.50 -19.59 -7.99
CA ARG A 191 9.62 -18.93 -8.95
C ARG A 191 9.40 -17.48 -8.57
N ARG A 192 9.24 -16.68 -9.62
CA ARG A 192 9.00 -15.25 -9.55
C ARG A 192 7.59 -14.89 -9.11
N ASN A 193 6.59 -15.65 -9.58
CA ASN A 193 5.17 -15.41 -9.33
C ASN A 193 4.48 -16.70 -8.86
N GLY A 194 3.34 -16.56 -8.19
CA GLY A 194 2.47 -17.66 -7.79
C GLY A 194 1.30 -17.84 -8.77
N PHE A 195 0.44 -16.82 -8.91
CA PHE A 195 -0.70 -16.82 -9.83
C PHE A 195 -0.74 -15.51 -10.63
N TYR A 196 -0.24 -15.53 -11.85
CA TYR A 196 -0.01 -14.32 -12.63
C TYR A 196 -0.02 -14.65 -14.13
N PRO A 197 -0.77 -13.95 -15.00
CA PRO A 197 -0.72 -14.21 -16.43
C PRO A 197 0.61 -13.77 -17.04
N SER A 198 1.21 -14.55 -17.93
CA SER A 198 2.38 -14.11 -18.71
C SER A 198 2.02 -13.09 -19.79
N LYS A 199 0.75 -12.99 -20.17
CA LYS A 199 0.24 -12.07 -21.18
C LYS A 199 -0.65 -10.99 -20.55
N GLU A 200 -0.61 -9.82 -21.14
CA GLU A 200 -1.53 -8.73 -20.84
C GLU A 200 -2.97 -9.07 -21.29
N GLY A 201 -3.96 -8.37 -20.74
CA GLY A 201 -5.34 -8.47 -21.21
C GLY A 201 -6.09 -9.75 -20.84
N VAL A 202 -5.51 -10.62 -20.01
CA VAL A 202 -6.20 -11.80 -19.46
C VAL A 202 -7.14 -11.36 -18.33
N GLY A 203 -8.23 -10.67 -18.68
CA GLY A 203 -9.19 -10.08 -17.75
C GLY A 203 -10.24 -11.06 -17.20
N TYR A 204 -11.09 -10.55 -16.30
CA TYR A 204 -12.24 -11.24 -15.71
C TYR A 204 -11.90 -12.62 -15.14
N ILE A 205 -10.83 -12.68 -14.33
CA ILE A 205 -10.47 -13.87 -13.57
C ILE A 205 -10.89 -13.67 -12.11
N THR A 206 -11.43 -14.72 -11.50
CA THR A 206 -11.65 -14.77 -10.05
C THR A 206 -10.67 -15.75 -9.43
N LEU A 207 -9.86 -15.30 -8.46
CA LEU A 207 -9.03 -16.15 -7.60
C LEU A 207 -9.63 -16.12 -6.20
N SER A 208 -10.18 -17.26 -5.74
CA SER A 208 -10.93 -17.33 -4.49
C SER A 208 -10.41 -18.40 -3.54
N GLY A 209 -10.12 -18.01 -2.29
CA GLY A 209 -9.90 -18.94 -1.19
C GLY A 209 -8.53 -19.65 -1.19
N PHE A 210 -7.53 -19.15 -1.90
CA PHE A 210 -6.19 -19.77 -1.97
C PHE A 210 -5.26 -19.24 -0.88
N VAL A 211 -4.26 -20.04 -0.53
CA VAL A 211 -3.03 -19.54 0.06
C VAL A 211 -2.01 -19.38 -1.08
N VAL A 212 -1.32 -18.25 -1.18
CA VAL A 212 -0.24 -18.03 -2.15
C VAL A 212 0.98 -17.47 -1.41
N SER A 213 2.16 -18.09 -1.55
CA SER A 213 3.33 -17.66 -0.79
C SER A 213 4.70 -17.79 -1.48
N GLN A 214 5.70 -17.17 -0.87
CA GLN A 214 7.14 -17.43 -1.09
C GLN A 214 7.61 -17.20 -2.54
N ALA A 215 7.26 -16.05 -3.11
CA ALA A 215 7.62 -15.67 -4.48
C ALA A 215 8.80 -14.69 -4.54
N ALA A 216 9.73 -14.93 -5.47
CA ALA A 216 10.88 -14.07 -5.73
C ALA A 216 10.50 -12.90 -6.68
N THR A 217 9.64 -12.00 -6.23
CA THR A 217 9.22 -10.84 -7.04
C THR A 217 10.30 -9.75 -7.10
N GLN A 218 10.39 -9.03 -8.22
CA GLN A 218 11.30 -7.90 -8.37
C GLN A 218 10.77 -6.59 -7.76
N TRP A 219 11.64 -5.59 -7.59
CA TRP A 219 11.27 -4.24 -7.18
C TRP A 219 10.33 -3.60 -8.21
N ALA A 220 9.22 -3.02 -7.75
CA ALA A 220 8.11 -2.58 -8.60
C ALA A 220 7.81 -1.06 -8.52
N PRO A 221 8.71 -0.17 -8.99
CA PRO A 221 8.47 1.28 -9.05
C PRO A 221 7.47 1.62 -10.17
N PRO A 222 6.85 2.82 -10.16
CA PRO A 222 5.86 3.22 -11.17
C PRO A 222 6.46 3.33 -12.58
N THR A 223 7.78 3.45 -12.71
CA THR A 223 8.47 3.53 -14.01
C THR A 223 8.84 2.18 -14.59
N ALA A 224 8.61 1.06 -13.90
CA ALA A 224 9.00 -0.27 -14.36
C ALA A 224 7.80 -1.17 -14.70
N TYR A 225 8.08 -2.35 -15.25
CA TYR A 225 7.13 -3.45 -15.19
C TYR A 225 6.84 -3.83 -13.73
N GLN A 226 5.57 -3.76 -13.33
CA GLN A 226 5.15 -4.00 -11.96
C GLN A 226 4.47 -5.36 -11.83
N GLU A 227 5.28 -6.38 -11.56
CA GLU A 227 4.79 -7.69 -11.19
C GLU A 227 4.52 -7.82 -9.69
N GLY A 228 3.82 -8.88 -9.33
CA GLY A 228 3.60 -9.30 -7.94
C GLY A 228 3.48 -10.82 -7.86
N MET A 229 3.34 -11.35 -6.66
CA MET A 229 3.10 -12.78 -6.47
C MET A 229 1.76 -13.21 -7.08
N VAL A 230 0.76 -12.33 -6.98
CA VAL A 230 -0.55 -12.44 -7.63
C VAL A 230 -0.83 -11.15 -8.40
N GLY A 231 -1.48 -11.23 -9.57
CA GLY A 231 -1.90 -10.01 -10.26
C GLY A 231 -2.56 -10.24 -11.61
N PRO A 232 -3.26 -9.23 -12.15
CA PRO A 232 -4.07 -9.33 -13.35
C PRO A 232 -3.29 -9.08 -14.64
N HIS A 233 -2.03 -8.62 -14.53
CA HIS A 233 -1.14 -8.21 -15.61
C HIS A 233 -1.84 -7.33 -16.66
N TRP A 234 -2.04 -6.03 -16.35
CA TRP A 234 -2.58 -5.06 -17.31
C TRP A 234 -3.86 -5.55 -18.01
N SER A 235 -4.91 -5.74 -17.22
CA SER A 235 -6.20 -6.22 -17.71
C SER A 235 -7.34 -5.57 -16.92
N LYS A 236 -8.55 -6.15 -16.98
CA LYS A 236 -9.75 -5.59 -16.35
C LYS A 236 -10.55 -6.64 -15.60
N GLY A 237 -11.21 -6.22 -14.52
CA GLY A 237 -12.34 -6.96 -13.94
C GLY A 237 -11.97 -8.20 -13.13
N TRP A 238 -10.71 -8.33 -12.70
CA TRP A 238 -10.32 -9.37 -11.74
C TRP A 238 -10.98 -9.24 -10.38
N ILE A 239 -11.21 -10.38 -9.75
CA ILE A 239 -11.60 -10.49 -8.33
C ILE A 239 -10.56 -11.38 -7.64
N ILE A 240 -9.90 -10.84 -6.62
CA ILE A 240 -9.00 -11.59 -5.73
C ILE A 240 -9.66 -11.58 -4.36
N GLU A 241 -10.13 -12.74 -3.90
CA GLU A 241 -10.95 -12.81 -2.69
C GLU A 241 -10.66 -14.00 -1.77
N ASP A 242 -10.88 -13.80 -0.48
CA ASP A 242 -10.75 -14.84 0.57
C ASP A 242 -9.36 -15.51 0.59
N CYS A 243 -8.33 -14.85 0.05
CA CYS A 243 -6.99 -15.39 -0.09
C CYS A 243 -6.10 -15.05 1.11
N GLU A 244 -5.09 -15.88 1.35
CA GLU A 244 -3.94 -15.55 2.21
C GLU A 244 -2.70 -15.40 1.32
N ILE A 245 -2.00 -14.28 1.41
CA ILE A 245 -0.93 -13.89 0.49
C ILE A 245 0.26 -13.41 1.32
N TYR A 246 1.36 -14.18 1.32
CA TYR A 246 2.48 -13.85 2.19
C TYR A 246 3.88 -14.24 1.68
N GLU A 247 4.93 -13.65 2.27
CA GLU A 247 6.33 -13.98 1.99
C GLU A 247 6.73 -13.72 0.51
N SER A 248 6.17 -12.68 -0.11
CA SER A 248 6.68 -12.16 -1.38
C SER A 248 7.91 -11.29 -1.14
N LYS A 249 8.97 -11.49 -1.92
CA LYS A 249 10.21 -10.72 -1.76
C LYS A 249 9.97 -9.21 -1.84
N CYS A 250 9.22 -8.77 -2.85
CA CYS A 250 8.79 -7.39 -3.01
C CYS A 250 7.27 -7.29 -2.78
N SER A 251 6.45 -7.45 -3.82
CA SER A 251 5.02 -7.11 -3.77
C SER A 251 4.14 -8.37 -3.74
N GLY A 252 3.15 -8.40 -2.82
CA GLY A 252 2.16 -9.47 -2.72
C GLY A 252 1.22 -9.50 -3.93
N ILE A 253 0.27 -8.58 -3.96
CA ILE A 253 -0.61 -8.34 -5.13
C ILE A 253 -0.04 -7.18 -5.94
N SER A 254 0.05 -7.33 -7.27
CA SER A 254 0.23 -6.21 -8.18
C SER A 254 -1.05 -5.96 -8.98
N LEU A 255 -1.51 -4.71 -8.99
CA LEU A 255 -2.48 -4.14 -9.93
C LEU A 255 -1.77 -3.17 -10.88
N GLY A 256 -0.45 -3.34 -11.07
CA GLY A 256 0.41 -2.38 -11.74
C GLY A 256 0.40 -2.44 -13.26
N LYS A 257 1.26 -1.61 -13.85
CA LYS A 257 1.37 -1.48 -15.30
C LYS A 257 2.20 -2.59 -15.94
N TYR A 258 1.92 -2.79 -17.23
CA TYR A 258 2.72 -3.56 -18.17
C TYR A 258 4.15 -3.01 -18.37
N LEU A 259 4.96 -3.79 -19.06
CA LEU A 259 6.31 -3.41 -19.46
C LEU A 259 6.26 -2.37 -20.59
N GLN A 260 6.89 -1.21 -20.35
CA GLN A 260 7.16 -0.21 -21.39
C GLN A 260 8.68 -0.20 -21.65
N PRO A 261 9.20 -0.94 -22.65
CA PRO A 261 10.63 -1.23 -22.75
C PRO A 261 11.54 0.00 -22.76
N GLU A 262 11.09 1.10 -23.39
CA GLU A 262 11.85 2.35 -23.51
C GLU A 262 11.78 3.25 -22.25
N ASN A 263 10.93 2.89 -21.29
CA ASN A 263 10.75 3.62 -20.03
C ASN A 263 10.99 2.77 -18.77
N ASP A 264 11.18 1.45 -18.90
CA ASP A 264 11.41 0.53 -17.79
C ASP A 264 12.69 0.84 -17.01
N ASN A 265 12.56 1.33 -15.77
CA ASN A 265 13.68 1.75 -14.91
C ASN A 265 14.65 2.70 -15.62
N LYS A 266 14.11 3.60 -16.46
CA LYS A 266 14.91 4.46 -17.34
C LYS A 266 15.82 5.39 -16.56
N TRP A 267 15.39 5.85 -15.37
CA TRP A 267 16.21 6.75 -14.57
C TRP A 267 17.47 6.03 -14.07
N LEU A 268 17.33 4.83 -13.50
CA LEU A 268 18.46 4.00 -13.08
C LEU A 268 19.37 3.61 -14.26
N LYS A 269 18.79 3.20 -15.39
CA LYS A 269 19.53 2.68 -16.56
C LYS A 269 20.25 3.79 -17.33
N THR A 270 19.58 4.89 -17.62
CA THR A 270 20.07 5.95 -18.53
C THR A 270 20.56 7.21 -17.83
N LYS A 271 20.04 7.51 -16.63
CA LYS A 271 20.49 8.59 -15.73
C LYS A 271 20.29 10.05 -16.18
N TYR A 272 19.82 10.30 -17.40
CA TYR A 272 19.68 11.67 -17.94
C TYR A 272 18.36 12.35 -17.58
N LYS A 273 17.27 11.59 -17.48
CA LYS A 273 15.96 12.05 -17.01
C LYS A 273 15.72 11.47 -15.62
N ASP A 274 15.21 12.29 -14.70
CA ASP A 274 14.81 11.80 -13.37
C ASP A 274 13.60 10.85 -13.45
N GLY A 275 13.33 10.15 -12.35
CA GLY A 275 12.22 9.21 -12.27
C GLY A 275 10.86 9.86 -12.56
N THR A 276 10.63 11.08 -12.07
CA THR A 276 9.36 11.81 -12.28
C THR A 276 9.14 12.22 -13.74
N GLN A 277 10.22 12.52 -14.48
CA GLN A 277 10.16 12.74 -15.91
C GLN A 277 9.80 11.46 -16.66
N THR A 278 10.38 10.33 -16.25
CA THR A 278 10.07 9.02 -16.84
C THR A 278 8.64 8.60 -16.54
N GLU A 279 8.15 8.83 -15.33
CA GLU A 279 6.78 8.50 -14.92
C GLU A 279 5.73 9.24 -15.76
N ARG A 280 5.93 10.54 -16.02
CA ARG A 280 5.08 11.29 -16.97
C ARG A 280 5.10 10.70 -18.38
N ASP A 281 6.27 10.31 -18.88
CA ASP A 281 6.40 9.66 -20.19
C ASP A 281 5.62 8.33 -20.20
N CYS A 282 5.69 7.52 -19.13
CA CYS A 282 4.92 6.29 -18.97
C CYS A 282 3.39 6.53 -19.02
N ILE A 283 2.90 7.54 -18.31
CA ILE A 283 1.47 7.90 -18.25
C ILE A 283 0.95 8.30 -19.64
N CYS A 284 1.64 9.23 -20.30
CA CYS A 284 1.27 9.70 -21.64
C CYS A 284 1.29 8.57 -22.67
N GLN A 285 2.29 7.69 -22.61
CA GLN A 285 2.36 6.52 -23.47
C GLN A 285 1.20 5.56 -23.22
N ALA A 286 0.91 5.24 -21.95
CA ALA A 286 -0.19 4.33 -21.61
C ALA A 286 -1.56 4.86 -22.09
N GLN A 287 -1.79 6.17 -22.02
CA GLN A 287 -3.04 6.77 -22.50
C GLN A 287 -3.28 6.53 -24.01
N VAL A 288 -2.23 6.58 -24.83
CA VAL A 288 -2.37 6.28 -26.27
C VAL A 288 -2.35 4.78 -26.58
N GLU A 289 -1.91 3.95 -25.64
CA GLU A 289 -1.87 2.48 -25.72
C GLU A 289 -3.09 1.82 -25.03
N GLY A 290 -4.16 2.58 -24.81
CA GLY A 290 -5.45 2.02 -24.38
C GLY A 290 -5.67 1.92 -22.87
N TRP A 291 -4.89 2.64 -22.06
CA TRP A 291 -5.21 2.86 -20.65
C TRP A 291 -6.47 3.74 -20.51
N ASN A 292 -7.61 3.07 -20.41
CA ASN A 292 -8.93 3.67 -20.24
C ASN A 292 -9.84 2.77 -19.39
N LYS A 293 -10.97 3.35 -18.93
CA LYS A 293 -11.96 2.67 -18.08
C LYS A 293 -12.55 1.43 -18.73
N GLU A 294 -12.60 1.39 -20.06
CA GLU A 294 -13.14 0.28 -20.83
C GLU A 294 -12.22 -0.95 -20.81
N ASN A 295 -10.90 -0.75 -20.75
CA ASN A 295 -9.90 -1.80 -20.95
C ASN A 295 -9.10 -2.21 -19.70
N ILE A 296 -8.90 -1.30 -18.75
CA ILE A 296 -7.94 -1.50 -17.64
C ILE A 296 -8.57 -1.19 -16.27
N GLY A 297 -8.19 -1.97 -15.26
CA GLY A 297 -8.57 -1.76 -13.87
C GLY A 297 -9.93 -2.34 -13.53
N SER A 298 -10.72 -1.62 -12.73
CA SER A 298 -12.01 -2.10 -12.20
C SER A 298 -11.87 -3.46 -11.49
N HIS A 299 -10.80 -3.62 -10.72
CA HIS A 299 -10.52 -4.84 -9.97
C HIS A 299 -11.19 -4.81 -8.60
N ILE A 300 -11.40 -5.98 -8.01
CA ILE A 300 -11.84 -6.14 -6.62
C ILE A 300 -10.80 -6.96 -5.88
N VAL A 301 -10.28 -6.43 -4.77
CA VAL A 301 -9.47 -7.17 -3.81
C VAL A 301 -10.19 -7.16 -2.47
N ARG A 302 -10.66 -8.32 -1.99
CA ARG A 302 -11.47 -8.36 -0.77
C ARG A 302 -11.29 -9.57 0.13
N HIS A 303 -11.52 -9.41 1.42
CA HIS A 303 -11.42 -10.50 2.41
C HIS A 303 -10.06 -11.21 2.39
N CYS A 304 -9.01 -10.54 1.90
CA CYS A 304 -7.68 -11.11 1.83
C CYS A 304 -6.90 -10.79 3.10
N ASP A 305 -6.02 -11.73 3.46
CA ASP A 305 -5.05 -11.64 4.54
C ASP A 305 -3.67 -11.53 3.89
N ILE A 306 -3.08 -10.35 3.92
CA ILE A 306 -1.90 -10.00 3.11
C ILE A 306 -0.77 -9.57 4.03
N HIS A 307 0.27 -10.38 4.13
CA HIS A 307 1.32 -10.13 5.12
C HIS A 307 2.74 -10.55 4.73
N ASP A 308 3.71 -10.13 5.54
CA ASP A 308 5.12 -10.51 5.42
C ASP A 308 5.72 -10.31 4.01
N CYS A 309 5.30 -9.27 3.29
CA CYS A 309 5.88 -8.90 1.98
C CYS A 309 6.93 -7.79 2.14
N GLY A 310 8.00 -7.83 1.35
CA GLY A 310 9.16 -6.96 1.56
C GLY A 310 9.03 -5.53 1.03
N GLN A 311 8.18 -5.28 0.02
CA GLN A 311 7.93 -3.96 -0.56
C GLN A 311 6.49 -3.49 -0.28
N THR A 312 5.49 -4.23 -0.77
CA THR A 312 4.08 -3.90 -0.55
C THR A 312 3.21 -5.13 -0.32
N GLY A 313 2.08 -4.95 0.37
CA GLY A 313 0.98 -5.91 0.30
C GLY A 313 0.28 -5.81 -1.06
N ILE A 314 -0.07 -4.58 -1.48
CA ILE A 314 -0.65 -4.27 -2.79
C ILE A 314 0.13 -3.12 -3.45
N VAL A 315 0.59 -3.32 -4.70
CA VAL A 315 1.23 -2.27 -5.52
C VAL A 315 0.42 -1.98 -6.79
N GLY A 316 0.52 -0.77 -7.33
CA GLY A 316 0.17 -0.52 -8.71
C GLY A 316 0.43 0.91 -9.18
N HIS A 317 0.70 1.08 -10.46
CA HIS A 317 0.66 2.34 -11.20
C HIS A 317 -0.19 2.10 -12.44
N LEU A 318 -1.17 2.96 -12.70
CA LEU A 318 -2.11 2.91 -13.84
C LEU A 318 -3.07 1.71 -13.83
N GLY A 319 -2.58 0.49 -13.70
CA GLY A 319 -3.35 -0.75 -13.91
C GLY A 319 -4.53 -0.93 -12.94
N GLY A 320 -4.51 -0.28 -11.79
CA GLY A 320 -5.51 -0.44 -10.74
C GLY A 320 -6.59 0.63 -10.69
N VAL A 321 -6.68 1.53 -11.67
CA VAL A 321 -7.77 2.55 -11.74
C VAL A 321 -9.15 1.93 -11.56
N PHE A 322 -10.08 2.67 -10.95
CA PHE A 322 -11.48 2.26 -10.73
C PHE A 322 -11.68 1.03 -9.83
N SER A 323 -10.64 0.59 -9.11
CA SER A 323 -10.70 -0.64 -8.31
C SER A 323 -11.29 -0.43 -6.93
N LEU A 324 -11.87 -1.50 -6.39
CA LEU A 324 -12.36 -1.60 -5.01
C LEU A 324 -11.44 -2.50 -4.20
N ILE A 325 -10.84 -1.94 -3.16
CA ILE A 325 -9.98 -2.67 -2.21
C ILE A 325 -10.68 -2.62 -0.86
N GLU A 326 -11.31 -3.72 -0.46
CA GLU A 326 -12.21 -3.72 0.70
C GLU A 326 -12.06 -4.91 1.64
N ASP A 327 -12.35 -4.71 2.92
CA ASP A 327 -12.44 -5.81 3.90
C ASP A 327 -11.17 -6.68 3.96
N ASN A 328 -9.99 -6.10 3.68
CA ASN A 328 -8.71 -6.81 3.75
C ASN A 328 -8.02 -6.56 5.09
N HIS A 329 -7.26 -7.56 5.54
CA HIS A 329 -6.32 -7.47 6.64
C HIS A 329 -4.90 -7.40 6.06
N ILE A 330 -4.22 -6.27 6.22
CA ILE A 330 -2.90 -6.02 5.62
C ILE A 330 -1.90 -5.69 6.73
N HIS A 331 -0.90 -6.55 6.91
CA HIS A 331 0.02 -6.41 8.03
C HIS A 331 1.44 -6.92 7.77
N HIS A 332 2.41 -6.48 8.59
CA HIS A 332 3.80 -6.93 8.50
C HIS A 332 4.50 -6.66 7.17
N ILE A 333 4.17 -5.53 6.54
CA ILE A 333 4.75 -5.15 5.25
C ILE A 333 6.04 -4.36 5.48
N ASN A 334 7.13 -4.87 4.88
CA ASN A 334 8.51 -4.37 5.00
C ASN A 334 9.12 -4.46 6.43
N ASN A 335 8.64 -5.40 7.25
CA ASN A 335 9.09 -5.55 8.65
C ASN A 335 10.52 -6.06 8.85
N LYS A 336 11.09 -6.73 7.85
CA LYS A 336 12.51 -7.13 7.87
C LYS A 336 13.44 -5.93 7.75
N GLN A 337 12.97 -4.82 7.17
CA GLN A 337 13.80 -3.65 6.82
C GLN A 337 15.06 -4.04 6.03
N ASN A 338 14.94 -5.10 5.23
CA ASN A 338 15.97 -5.60 4.33
C ASN A 338 15.68 -5.18 2.87
N LEU A 339 14.80 -4.19 2.67
CA LEU A 339 14.61 -3.40 1.46
C LEU A 339 14.30 -1.98 1.89
N ALA A 340 14.75 -0.99 1.12
CA ALA A 340 14.52 0.42 1.37
C ALA A 340 14.33 1.17 0.05
N GLY A 341 13.44 2.17 0.03
CA GLY A 341 13.18 2.96 -1.16
C GLY A 341 11.81 3.62 -1.11
N ALA A 342 11.60 4.57 -2.02
CA ALA A 342 10.36 5.34 -2.09
C ALA A 342 9.22 4.56 -2.77
N GLU A 343 9.07 3.25 -2.51
CA GLU A 343 8.01 2.41 -3.10
C GLU A 343 7.38 1.42 -2.11
N ILE A 344 7.51 1.70 -0.81
CA ILE A 344 7.12 0.79 0.28
C ILE A 344 5.85 1.27 0.98
N GLY A 345 4.92 0.35 1.22
CA GLY A 345 3.70 0.57 2.02
C GLY A 345 2.80 -0.65 2.01
N GLY A 346 1.90 -0.75 2.99
CA GLY A 346 0.86 -1.79 3.00
C GLY A 346 0.12 -1.84 1.66
N ILE A 347 -0.30 -0.67 1.18
CA ILE A 347 -0.73 -0.44 -0.20
C ILE A 347 0.05 0.76 -0.78
N LYS A 348 0.63 0.63 -1.98
CA LYS A 348 1.14 1.78 -2.74
C LYS A 348 0.53 1.83 -4.14
N MET A 349 -0.21 2.91 -4.43
CA MET A 349 -0.94 3.06 -5.67
C MET A 349 -0.66 4.43 -6.32
N HIS A 350 -0.32 4.40 -7.60
CA HIS A 350 -0.15 5.57 -8.45
C HIS A 350 -1.26 5.65 -9.48
N ALA A 351 -1.79 6.85 -9.71
CA ALA A 351 -3.01 7.04 -10.49
C ALA A 351 -4.17 6.19 -9.97
N ALA A 352 -4.45 6.32 -8.67
CA ALA A 352 -5.57 5.67 -7.99
C ALA A 352 -6.93 6.32 -8.35
N ILE A 353 -7.17 6.56 -9.64
CA ILE A 353 -8.34 7.29 -10.14
C ILE A 353 -9.61 6.53 -9.80
N ASP A 354 -10.57 7.18 -9.13
CA ASP A 354 -11.83 6.60 -8.66
C ASP A 354 -11.67 5.29 -7.84
N CYS A 355 -10.49 5.03 -7.28
CA CYS A 355 -10.29 3.85 -6.44
C CYS A 355 -10.96 4.03 -5.07
N ILE A 356 -11.56 2.96 -4.55
CA ILE A 356 -12.17 2.95 -3.21
C ILE A 356 -11.39 1.98 -2.33
N TYR A 357 -10.88 2.49 -1.21
CA TYR A 357 -10.24 1.71 -0.15
C TYR A 357 -11.20 1.73 1.05
N ARG A 358 -11.90 0.63 1.32
CA ARG A 358 -12.88 0.62 2.40
C ARG A 358 -12.85 -0.55 3.36
N ARG A 359 -13.06 -0.31 4.65
CA ARG A 359 -13.11 -1.37 5.67
C ARG A 359 -11.88 -2.26 5.68
N ASN A 360 -10.69 -1.71 5.38
CA ASN A 360 -9.45 -2.45 5.54
C ASN A 360 -8.89 -2.25 6.95
N HIS A 361 -8.26 -3.29 7.47
CA HIS A 361 -7.49 -3.28 8.71
C HIS A 361 -6.00 -3.30 8.37
N ILE A 362 -5.30 -2.18 8.60
CA ILE A 362 -3.94 -1.97 8.11
C ILE A 362 -3.00 -1.60 9.25
N HIS A 363 -2.05 -2.48 9.56
CA HIS A 363 -1.16 -2.29 10.70
C HIS A 363 0.21 -2.92 10.57
N HIS A 364 1.15 -2.53 11.45
CA HIS A 364 2.50 -3.11 11.47
C HIS A 364 3.16 -3.11 10.08
N CYS A 365 2.89 -2.08 9.30
CA CYS A 365 3.58 -1.80 8.05
C CYS A 365 4.57 -0.67 8.30
N THR A 366 5.63 -0.57 7.49
CA THR A 366 6.45 0.66 7.49
C THR A 366 5.53 1.87 7.34
N ARG A 367 4.64 1.83 6.34
CA ARG A 367 3.57 2.81 6.03
C ARG A 367 2.27 2.06 5.74
N GLY A 368 1.11 2.62 6.07
CA GLY A 368 -0.20 2.02 5.78
C GLY A 368 -0.56 2.07 4.28
N ILE A 369 -1.12 3.18 3.81
CA ILE A 369 -1.43 3.43 2.38
C ILE A 369 -0.58 4.59 1.86
N TRP A 370 -0.06 4.47 0.64
CA TRP A 370 0.55 5.55 -0.12
C TRP A 370 -0.17 5.73 -1.46
N LEU A 371 -0.84 6.87 -1.62
CA LEU A 371 -1.48 7.31 -2.85
C LEU A 371 -0.55 8.35 -3.50
N ASP A 372 0.24 7.91 -4.46
CA ASP A 372 1.35 8.67 -5.03
C ASP A 372 1.04 9.08 -6.47
N TRP A 373 0.85 10.38 -6.72
CA TRP A 373 0.34 10.95 -7.98
C TRP A 373 -1.10 10.58 -8.31
N GLN A 374 -1.82 11.53 -8.91
CA GLN A 374 -3.09 11.30 -9.61
C GLN A 374 -4.15 10.58 -8.74
N ALA A 375 -4.11 10.75 -7.41
CA ALA A 375 -5.22 10.40 -6.53
C ALA A 375 -6.35 11.40 -6.80
N GLN A 376 -7.27 11.00 -7.68
CA GLN A 376 -8.37 11.82 -8.19
C GLN A 376 -9.65 11.00 -8.21
N GLY A 377 -10.70 11.47 -7.54
CA GLY A 377 -11.90 10.67 -7.28
C GLY A 377 -11.68 9.55 -6.26
N THR A 378 -10.45 9.42 -5.74
CA THR A 378 -10.09 8.39 -4.77
C THR A 378 -10.84 8.57 -3.45
N ARG A 379 -11.32 7.47 -2.87
CA ARG A 379 -11.99 7.47 -1.57
C ARG A 379 -11.36 6.46 -0.61
N VAL A 380 -10.86 6.94 0.53
CA VAL A 380 -10.37 6.12 1.65
C VAL A 380 -11.40 6.21 2.76
N THR A 381 -12.17 5.14 3.01
CA THR A 381 -13.33 5.20 3.91
C THR A 381 -13.48 4.01 4.85
N GLN A 382 -13.91 4.22 6.08
CA GLN A 382 -14.20 3.12 7.03
C GLN A 382 -12.99 2.21 7.34
N ASN A 383 -11.74 2.67 7.14
CA ASN A 383 -10.56 1.85 7.43
C ASN A 383 -10.08 2.06 8.87
N PHE A 384 -9.41 1.04 9.40
CA PHE A 384 -8.76 1.09 10.70
C PHE A 384 -7.25 0.95 10.56
N PHE A 385 -6.54 1.97 11.00
CA PHE A 385 -5.08 2.03 10.94
C PHE A 385 -4.47 2.12 12.33
N HIS A 386 -3.45 1.31 12.60
CA HIS A 386 -2.66 1.40 13.82
C HIS A 386 -1.28 0.78 13.65
N ASP A 387 -0.33 1.14 14.52
CA ASP A 387 1.02 0.56 14.55
C ASP A 387 1.75 0.55 13.19
N ASN A 388 1.44 1.50 12.29
CA ASN A 388 2.17 1.70 11.04
C ASN A 388 3.39 2.58 11.29
N ILE A 389 4.32 2.02 12.07
CA ILE A 389 5.51 2.71 12.54
C ILE A 389 6.58 1.70 12.94
N PRO A 390 7.88 2.03 12.76
CA PRO A 390 8.97 1.23 13.29
C PRO A 390 8.82 0.89 14.77
N PRO A 391 9.34 -0.28 15.21
CA PRO A 391 9.25 -0.69 16.60
C PRO A 391 10.01 0.32 17.43
N GLN A 392 9.30 0.94 18.37
CA GLN A 392 9.92 1.76 19.39
C GLN A 392 10.46 0.82 20.46
N LYS A 393 11.79 0.74 20.57
CA LYS A 393 12.44 0.05 21.69
C LYS A 393 13.07 1.11 22.56
N ASP A 394 12.64 1.18 23.82
CA ASP A 394 13.08 2.16 24.80
C ASP A 394 14.60 2.41 24.71
N GLY A 395 14.98 3.64 24.37
CA GLY A 395 16.37 4.07 24.32
C GLY A 395 17.17 3.63 23.08
N ARG A 396 16.54 3.07 22.04
CA ARG A 396 17.19 2.81 20.74
C ARG A 396 16.83 3.87 19.71
N GLU A 397 17.84 4.32 18.98
CA GLU A 397 17.67 5.24 17.86
C GLU A 397 16.75 4.64 16.78
N ILE A 398 15.75 5.41 16.34
CA ILE A 398 14.90 5.05 15.22
C ILE A 398 15.67 5.30 13.92
N LYS A 399 16.26 4.25 13.36
CA LYS A 399 17.04 4.34 12.11
C LYS A 399 16.18 4.25 10.85
N ALA A 400 15.01 3.60 10.93
CA ALA A 400 14.07 3.47 9.82
C ALA A 400 13.34 4.80 9.54
N GLU A 401 12.68 4.89 8.38
CA GLU A 401 11.72 5.94 8.10
C GLU A 401 10.59 5.89 9.15
N ILE A 402 10.29 7.03 9.77
CA ILE A 402 9.09 7.13 10.60
C ILE A 402 7.96 7.38 9.62
N ALA A 403 7.23 6.34 9.24
CA ALA A 403 6.16 6.48 8.27
C ALA A 403 4.80 6.75 8.96
N GLU A 404 3.71 6.59 8.21
CA GLU A 404 2.38 7.09 8.53
C GLU A 404 1.28 6.09 8.13
N ASP A 405 0.06 6.30 8.63
CA ASP A 405 -1.10 5.51 8.23
C ASP A 405 -1.51 5.77 6.77
N LEU A 406 -1.53 7.04 6.34
CA LEU A 406 -1.88 7.43 4.97
C LEU A 406 -0.96 8.52 4.44
N PHE A 407 -0.33 8.30 3.29
CA PHE A 407 0.43 9.30 2.55
C PHE A 407 -0.29 9.61 1.24
N ILE A 408 -0.71 10.87 1.05
CA ILE A 408 -1.18 11.37 -0.24
C ILE A 408 -0.11 12.32 -0.79
N GLU A 409 0.43 11.99 -1.95
CA GLU A 409 1.57 12.68 -2.53
C GLU A 409 1.27 13.19 -3.94
N VAL A 410 1.67 14.44 -4.20
CA VAL A 410 1.62 15.16 -5.49
C VAL A 410 0.39 14.88 -6.34
N SER A 411 -0.74 14.82 -5.66
CA SER A 411 -2.07 14.68 -6.24
C SER A 411 -2.83 15.99 -6.12
N HIS A 412 -3.80 16.15 -7.00
CA HIS A 412 -4.63 17.36 -7.12
C HIS A 412 -6.05 17.17 -6.59
N GLY A 413 -6.40 15.94 -6.19
CA GLY A 413 -7.74 15.58 -5.77
C GLY A 413 -8.74 15.50 -6.93
N PRO A 414 -10.05 15.50 -6.63
CA PRO A 414 -10.62 15.41 -5.29
C PRO A 414 -10.31 14.05 -4.65
N THR A 415 -9.64 14.06 -3.49
CA THR A 415 -9.38 12.84 -2.69
C THR A 415 -10.16 12.91 -1.39
N LEU A 416 -11.07 11.96 -1.18
CA LEU A 416 -11.94 11.91 -0.01
C LEU A 416 -11.41 10.91 1.03
N VAL A 417 -11.29 11.35 2.27
CA VAL A 417 -10.89 10.53 3.41
C VAL A 417 -11.99 10.64 4.47
N ASP A 418 -12.84 9.62 4.60
CA ASP A 418 -14.02 9.72 5.46
C ASP A 418 -14.27 8.52 6.36
N ASN A 419 -14.80 8.74 7.57
CA ASN A 419 -15.14 7.66 8.50
C ASN A 419 -13.97 6.71 8.84
N ASN A 420 -12.71 7.13 8.81
CA ASN A 420 -11.58 6.28 9.19
C ASN A 420 -11.17 6.48 10.66
N ILE A 421 -10.42 5.52 11.20
CA ILE A 421 -9.80 5.57 12.53
C ILE A 421 -8.29 5.44 12.35
N PHE A 422 -7.55 6.51 12.68
CA PHE A 422 -6.08 6.56 12.59
C PHE A 422 -5.46 6.60 13.98
N LEU A 423 -4.75 5.54 14.39
CA LEU A 423 -4.16 5.43 15.73
C LEU A 423 -2.63 5.50 15.76
N SER A 424 -1.95 5.48 14.62
CA SER A 424 -0.49 5.63 14.59
C SER A 424 -0.08 7.07 14.98
N PRO A 425 1.12 7.27 15.54
CA PRO A 425 1.58 8.61 15.97
C PRO A 425 1.62 9.66 14.85
N ARG A 426 1.81 9.20 13.60
CA ARG A 426 1.66 9.99 12.38
C ARG A 426 0.51 9.42 11.58
N ALA A 427 -0.55 10.19 11.44
CA ALA A 427 -1.75 9.72 10.76
C ALA A 427 -1.65 9.99 9.26
N LEU A 428 -1.41 11.24 8.86
CA LEU A 428 -1.40 11.62 7.45
C LEU A 428 -0.14 12.38 7.05
N LYS A 429 0.49 11.97 5.95
CA LYS A 429 1.48 12.78 5.24
C LYS A 429 0.81 13.41 4.02
N LEU A 430 0.83 14.75 3.93
CA LEU A 430 0.01 15.52 2.98
C LEU A 430 0.86 16.46 2.11
N ALA A 431 1.79 15.88 1.35
CA ALA A 431 2.53 16.58 0.30
C ALA A 431 1.67 16.69 -0.98
N THR A 432 0.49 17.31 -0.86
CA THR A 432 -0.58 17.30 -1.86
C THR A 432 -1.52 18.51 -1.68
N GLN A 433 -2.60 18.54 -2.46
CA GLN A 433 -3.72 19.48 -2.39
C GLN A 433 -5.02 18.77 -2.82
N GLY A 434 -6.19 19.40 -2.64
CA GLY A 434 -7.47 18.83 -3.09
C GLY A 434 -8.00 17.69 -2.22
N VAL A 435 -7.69 17.69 -0.92
CA VAL A 435 -8.08 16.61 0.00
C VAL A 435 -9.24 17.04 0.92
N ALA A 436 -10.23 16.17 1.12
CA ALA A 436 -11.29 16.37 2.10
C ALA A 436 -11.28 15.25 3.17
N LEU A 437 -11.16 15.64 4.44
CA LEU A 437 -11.30 14.77 5.61
C LEU A 437 -12.66 15.00 6.27
N VAL A 438 -13.50 13.96 6.29
CA VAL A 438 -14.87 14.06 6.83
C VAL A 438 -15.15 12.94 7.84
N HIS A 439 -15.58 13.26 9.06
CA HIS A 439 -16.00 12.25 10.05
C HIS A 439 -14.90 11.24 10.45
N ASN A 440 -13.63 11.61 10.55
CA ASN A 440 -12.56 10.69 11.00
C ASN A 440 -12.26 10.82 12.50
N ILE A 441 -11.72 9.76 13.11
CA ILE A 441 -10.90 9.87 14.34
C ILE A 441 -9.44 9.89 13.91
N VAL A 442 -8.70 10.91 14.35
CA VAL A 442 -7.30 11.13 14.02
C VAL A 442 -6.49 11.30 15.30
N ALA A 443 -5.78 10.25 15.70
CA ALA A 443 -4.94 10.25 16.91
C ALA A 443 -3.43 10.37 16.60
N GLY A 444 -3.10 10.78 15.38
CA GLY A 444 -1.75 11.03 14.87
C GLY A 444 -1.65 12.36 14.13
N SER A 445 -0.43 12.85 13.94
CA SER A 445 -0.17 14.15 13.32
C SER A 445 -0.38 14.18 11.81
N PHE A 446 -0.50 15.40 11.27
CA PHE A 446 -0.27 15.67 9.86
C PHE A 446 1.19 16.07 9.64
N THR A 447 1.84 15.49 8.64
CA THR A 447 3.24 15.77 8.28
C THR A 447 3.37 16.19 6.83
N ALA A 448 4.51 16.83 6.52
CA ALA A 448 4.85 17.35 5.20
C ALA A 448 3.81 18.33 4.61
N VAL A 449 3.12 19.09 5.46
CA VAL A 449 2.20 20.14 5.01
C VAL A 449 3.03 21.32 4.47
N GLY A 450 2.77 21.73 3.22
CA GLY A 450 3.51 22.83 2.58
C GLY A 450 4.90 22.49 2.08
N ARG A 451 5.24 21.18 1.98
CA ARG A 451 6.56 20.71 1.50
C ARG A 451 6.47 19.33 0.86
N GLY A 452 7.62 18.77 0.46
CA GLY A 452 7.70 17.40 -0.06
C GLY A 452 7.30 17.23 -1.52
N CYS A 453 7.04 18.31 -2.27
CA CYS A 453 6.56 18.24 -3.66
C CYS A 453 7.66 18.50 -4.71
N ASN A 454 8.87 18.87 -4.32
CA ASN A 454 9.96 19.23 -5.24
C ASN A 454 10.92 18.06 -5.50
N ASN A 455 11.59 18.02 -6.66
CA ASN A 455 12.64 17.05 -6.99
C ASN A 455 13.99 17.29 -6.26
N GLY A 456 14.06 18.26 -5.34
CA GLY A 456 15.23 18.48 -4.49
C GLY A 456 16.48 19.01 -5.22
N ALA A 457 16.32 19.75 -6.33
CA ALA A 457 17.47 20.38 -6.99
C ALA A 457 18.12 21.42 -6.06
N PRO A 458 19.46 21.40 -5.88
CA PRO A 458 20.12 22.13 -4.79
C PRO A 458 20.09 23.66 -4.95
N ASN A 459 20.08 24.16 -6.19
CA ASN A 459 20.27 25.58 -6.49
C ASN A 459 19.18 26.16 -7.41
N ARG A 460 18.09 25.42 -7.66
CA ARG A 460 17.03 25.82 -8.60
C ARG A 460 15.68 25.31 -8.11
N PRO A 461 14.59 26.07 -8.32
CA PRO A 461 13.25 25.53 -8.17
C PRO A 461 13.10 24.25 -8.99
N SER A 462 12.55 23.22 -8.38
CA SER A 462 12.34 21.92 -9.01
C SER A 462 10.96 21.34 -8.69
N PRO A 463 9.87 22.10 -8.88
CA PRO A 463 8.52 21.59 -8.67
C PRO A 463 8.27 20.36 -9.53
N ARG A 464 7.67 19.33 -8.93
CA ARG A 464 7.12 18.21 -9.70
C ARG A 464 5.82 18.67 -10.35
N TYR A 465 5.72 18.45 -11.65
CA TYR A 465 4.47 18.58 -12.39
C TYR A 465 3.87 17.18 -12.52
N THR A 466 2.66 17.01 -12.02
CA THR A 466 1.92 15.75 -12.06
C THR A 466 0.57 15.96 -12.75
N PRO A 467 0.04 14.94 -13.44
CA PRO A 467 -1.20 15.12 -14.19
C PRO A 467 -2.43 15.15 -13.29
N TYR A 468 -3.47 15.81 -13.79
CA TYR A 468 -4.86 15.65 -13.38
C TYR A 468 -5.70 15.24 -14.60
N HIS A 469 -6.86 14.67 -14.35
CA HIS A 469 -7.63 13.92 -15.35
C HIS A 469 -9.02 14.51 -15.61
N MET A 470 -9.59 14.10 -16.74
CA MET A 470 -11.01 14.26 -17.00
C MET A 470 -11.82 13.50 -15.95
N LYS A 471 -12.96 14.07 -15.57
CA LYS A 471 -13.83 13.55 -14.51
C LYS A 471 -14.21 12.08 -14.73
N HIS A 472 -13.86 11.21 -13.78
CA HIS A 472 -14.09 9.76 -13.81
C HIS A 472 -13.52 9.04 -15.03
N ARG A 473 -12.39 9.50 -15.57
CA ARG A 473 -11.72 8.85 -16.70
C ARG A 473 -10.20 8.94 -16.55
N THR A 474 -9.47 8.21 -17.38
CA THR A 474 -8.00 8.20 -17.37
C THR A 474 -7.41 9.29 -18.25
N GLU A 475 -8.19 9.94 -19.13
CA GLU A 475 -7.61 10.95 -20.02
C GLU A 475 -7.06 12.14 -19.22
N VAL A 476 -5.77 12.43 -19.40
CA VAL A 476 -5.11 13.59 -18.80
C VAL A 476 -5.77 14.88 -19.32
N ALA A 477 -6.22 15.71 -18.39
CA ALA A 477 -6.77 17.04 -18.65
C ALA A 477 -5.68 18.13 -18.60
N GLY A 478 -4.64 17.93 -17.78
CA GLY A 478 -3.50 18.84 -17.70
C GLY A 478 -2.42 18.34 -16.74
N PHE A 479 -1.39 19.16 -16.57
CA PHE A 479 -0.31 18.94 -15.60
C PHE A 479 -0.11 20.21 -14.79
N MET A 480 0.06 20.06 -13.48
CA MET A 480 0.32 21.19 -12.59
C MET A 480 1.25 20.79 -11.45
N THR A 481 1.91 21.79 -10.86
CA THR A 481 2.64 21.64 -9.60
C THR A 481 1.69 21.72 -8.41
N ILE A 482 2.14 21.30 -7.23
CA ILE A 482 1.37 21.45 -5.99
C ILE A 482 1.62 22.86 -5.43
N LEU A 483 0.54 23.61 -5.24
CA LEU A 483 0.54 24.93 -4.58
C LEU A 483 0.38 24.81 -3.06
N HIS A 484 -0.02 23.62 -2.60
CA HIS A 484 -0.42 23.32 -1.22
C HIS A 484 -1.68 24.08 -0.78
N GLY A 485 -2.30 23.60 0.30
CA GLY A 485 -3.62 24.05 0.72
C GLY A 485 -4.71 23.24 0.00
N ASP A 486 -5.84 23.86 -0.28
CA ASP A 486 -7.00 23.21 -0.89
C ASP A 486 -7.47 21.97 -0.10
N CYS A 487 -7.33 22.03 1.23
CA CYS A 487 -7.70 20.96 2.14
C CYS A 487 -8.96 21.34 2.93
N LYS A 488 -9.84 20.35 3.15
CA LYS A 488 -11.12 20.52 3.82
C LYS A 488 -11.23 19.57 5.01
N PHE A 489 -11.52 20.08 6.21
CA PHE A 489 -11.60 19.29 7.44
C PHE A 489 -12.97 19.47 8.10
N TYR A 490 -13.85 18.49 7.98
CA TYR A 490 -15.19 18.57 8.53
C TYR A 490 -15.52 17.44 9.49
N ASN A 491 -16.06 17.80 10.65
CA ASN A 491 -16.62 16.85 11.61
C ASN A 491 -15.63 15.77 12.09
N ASN A 492 -14.32 16.06 12.13
CA ASN A 492 -13.31 15.12 12.60
C ASN A 492 -13.10 15.24 14.12
N ILE A 493 -12.56 14.18 14.72
CA ILE A 493 -12.10 14.17 16.11
C ILE A 493 -10.58 14.00 16.12
N PHE A 494 -9.88 14.98 16.67
CA PHE A 494 -8.43 15.01 16.82
C PHE A 494 -8.02 14.74 18.27
N ILE A 495 -7.13 13.78 18.49
CA ILE A 495 -6.71 13.36 19.84
C ILE A 495 -5.19 13.29 19.89
N GLN A 496 -4.56 14.16 20.68
CA GLN A 496 -3.12 14.07 20.89
C GLN A 496 -2.80 12.87 21.80
N LYS A 497 -2.02 11.92 21.29
CA LYS A 497 -1.42 10.84 22.08
C LYS A 497 -0.11 11.31 22.72
N PRO A 498 0.33 10.68 23.82
CA PRO A 498 1.67 10.92 24.37
C PRO A 498 2.76 10.74 23.32
N ILE A 499 3.70 11.69 23.26
CA ILE A 499 4.86 11.66 22.36
C ILE A 499 6.03 11.05 23.15
N CYS A 500 6.66 9.99 22.63
CA CYS A 500 7.85 9.42 23.26
C CYS A 500 9.09 10.32 23.07
N ALA A 501 10.13 10.10 23.88
CA ALA A 501 11.32 10.94 23.86
C ALA A 501 12.06 10.88 22.50
N GLU A 502 12.06 9.71 21.87
CA GLU A 502 12.68 9.45 20.57
C GLU A 502 12.01 10.26 19.46
N PHE A 503 10.68 10.43 19.48
CA PHE A 503 9.97 11.29 18.55
C PHE A 503 10.30 12.75 18.76
N ALA A 504 10.31 13.22 20.01
CA ALA A 504 10.71 14.59 20.31
C ALA A 504 12.13 14.90 19.82
N ALA A 505 13.07 13.96 19.98
CA ALA A 505 14.42 14.11 19.45
C ALA A 505 14.46 14.17 17.91
N ARG A 506 13.66 13.32 17.24
CA ARG A 506 13.55 13.32 15.77
C ARG A 506 12.94 14.62 15.22
N MET A 507 11.96 15.22 15.89
CA MET A 507 11.42 16.54 15.52
C MET A 507 12.53 17.58 15.39
N LEU A 508 13.45 17.61 16.36
CA LEU A 508 14.55 18.57 16.38
C LEU A 508 15.58 18.26 15.28
N ALA A 509 15.89 16.99 15.04
CA ALA A 509 16.87 16.58 14.05
C ALA A 509 16.43 16.84 12.59
N ASN A 510 15.13 16.80 12.31
CA ASN A 510 14.56 16.92 10.96
C ASN A 510 14.03 18.33 10.60
N ALA A 511 14.26 19.35 11.44
CA ALA A 511 13.69 20.69 11.24
C ALA A 511 14.00 21.33 9.87
N HIS A 512 15.07 20.88 9.19
CA HIS A 512 15.52 21.39 7.89
C HIS A 512 15.30 20.39 6.73
N ASN A 513 14.45 19.38 6.90
CA ASN A 513 14.16 18.40 5.86
C ASN A 513 12.95 18.85 4.99
N ASP A 514 13.15 18.93 3.68
CA ASP A 514 12.13 19.33 2.72
C ASP A 514 11.09 18.23 2.44
N TRP A 515 11.39 16.97 2.77
CA TRP A 515 10.53 15.81 2.53
C TRP A 515 9.68 15.40 3.72
N ASP A 516 10.00 15.92 4.90
CA ASP A 516 9.33 15.58 6.15
C ASP A 516 9.61 16.65 7.21
N ASP A 517 8.58 17.14 7.88
CA ASP A 517 8.71 18.09 9.00
C ASP A 517 8.81 17.38 10.37
N SER A 518 8.72 16.05 10.39
CA SER A 518 8.62 15.22 11.59
C SER A 518 7.55 15.73 12.57
N ASN A 519 6.49 16.40 12.12
CA ASN A 519 5.50 16.93 13.05
C ASN A 519 4.82 15.79 13.84
N PHE A 520 4.65 15.95 15.16
CA PHE A 520 3.89 15.03 16.03
C PHE A 520 2.72 15.73 16.75
N VAL A 521 2.47 17.01 16.44
CA VAL A 521 1.29 17.73 16.94
C VAL A 521 0.08 17.33 16.11
N VAL A 522 -0.94 16.80 16.78
CA VAL A 522 -2.21 16.36 16.18
C VAL A 522 -3.15 17.55 15.95
N GLY A 523 -3.85 17.57 14.81
CA GLY A 523 -4.84 18.58 14.46
C GLY A 523 -4.46 19.39 13.22
N THR A 524 -5.25 20.43 12.94
CA THR A 524 -5.15 21.26 11.72
C THR A 524 -4.17 22.44 11.86
N ALA A 525 -3.53 22.62 13.02
CA ALA A 525 -2.56 23.69 13.26
C ALA A 525 -1.44 23.87 12.21
N PRO A 526 -0.93 22.82 11.50
CA PRO A 526 0.00 23.01 10.39
C PRO A 526 -0.51 23.95 9.29
N TYR A 527 -1.82 24.17 9.19
CA TYR A 527 -2.46 25.07 8.22
C TYR A 527 -2.66 26.51 8.72
N ASN A 528 -2.10 26.90 9.87
CA ASN A 528 -2.28 28.26 10.45
C ASN A 528 -2.00 29.42 9.50
N ASN A 529 -1.04 29.25 8.58
CA ASN A 529 -0.60 30.31 7.68
C ASN A 529 -1.31 30.32 6.32
N TYR A 530 -2.22 29.37 6.07
CA TYR A 530 -2.95 29.28 4.80
C TYR A 530 -4.11 30.28 4.78
N PRO A 531 -4.48 30.81 3.61
CA PRO A 531 -5.56 31.79 3.50
C PRO A 531 -6.93 31.16 3.74
N THR A 532 -7.88 31.95 4.22
CA THR A 532 -9.31 31.68 4.04
C THR A 532 -9.69 31.91 2.59
N PHE A 533 -10.85 31.39 2.16
CA PHE A 533 -11.33 31.65 0.80
C PHE A 533 -11.50 33.15 0.51
N GLU A 534 -11.99 33.95 1.47
CA GLU A 534 -12.17 35.39 1.27
C GLU A 534 -10.82 36.13 1.17
N GLU A 535 -9.81 35.76 1.97
CA GLU A 535 -8.44 36.33 1.85
C GLU A 535 -7.81 36.00 0.50
N TRP A 536 -7.94 34.75 0.04
CA TRP A 536 -7.43 34.32 -1.26
C TRP A 536 -8.14 35.05 -2.40
N LYS A 537 -9.47 35.09 -2.38
CA LYS A 537 -10.33 35.76 -3.37
C LYS A 537 -10.04 37.26 -3.46
N ALA A 538 -9.79 37.93 -2.33
CA ALA A 538 -9.44 39.35 -2.30
C ALA A 538 -8.16 39.64 -3.12
N GLY A 539 -7.24 38.68 -3.22
CA GLY A 539 -6.04 38.77 -4.07
C GLY A 539 -6.34 38.90 -5.57
N PHE A 540 -7.56 38.59 -6.01
CA PHE A 540 -8.01 38.67 -7.41
C PHE A 540 -8.87 39.89 -7.71
N GLU A 541 -9.14 40.76 -6.73
CA GLU A 541 -9.88 42.00 -6.97
C GLU A 541 -9.14 42.93 -7.95
N GLY A 542 -9.91 43.66 -8.76
CA GLY A 542 -9.38 44.57 -9.78
C GLY A 542 -9.30 43.95 -11.18
N TYR A 543 -8.50 44.58 -12.05
CA TYR A 543 -8.36 44.15 -13.45
C TYR A 543 -7.45 42.93 -13.57
N CYS A 544 -7.96 41.88 -14.22
CA CYS A 544 -7.23 40.67 -14.59
C CYS A 544 -7.02 40.64 -16.10
N GLY A 545 -5.79 40.82 -16.56
CA GLY A 545 -5.44 40.81 -17.98
C GLY A 545 -4.06 41.40 -18.23
N MET A 546 -3.62 41.40 -19.49
CA MET A 546 -2.33 42.00 -19.87
C MET A 546 -2.30 43.48 -19.45
N GLY A 547 -1.32 43.86 -18.62
CA GLY A 547 -1.21 45.18 -18.00
C GLY A 547 -1.67 45.26 -16.53
N SER A 548 -2.18 44.18 -15.93
CA SER A 548 -2.43 44.10 -14.49
C SER A 548 -1.12 44.14 -13.69
N VAL A 549 -1.22 44.52 -12.41
CA VAL A 549 -0.08 44.46 -11.47
C VAL A 549 0.40 43.02 -11.33
N THR A 550 1.70 42.80 -11.51
CA THR A 550 2.34 41.50 -11.27
C THR A 550 2.31 41.16 -9.78
N THR A 551 1.83 39.97 -9.46
CA THR A 551 1.70 39.43 -8.10
C THR A 551 1.80 37.91 -8.14
N ASP A 552 2.04 37.27 -7.00
CA ASP A 552 2.16 35.82 -6.91
C ASP A 552 0.81 35.06 -6.88
N ARG A 553 -0.33 35.76 -7.02
CA ARG A 553 -1.70 35.25 -6.76
C ARG A 553 -2.06 33.90 -7.42
N TYR A 554 -1.45 33.57 -8.56
CA TYR A 554 -1.71 32.31 -9.29
C TYR A 554 -0.85 31.12 -8.81
N TYR A 555 0.15 31.37 -7.96
CA TYR A 555 1.10 30.39 -7.44
C TYR A 555 1.24 30.45 -5.90
N SER A 556 0.41 31.26 -5.23
CA SER A 556 0.31 31.32 -3.76
C SER A 556 -0.44 30.11 -3.21
N GLU A 557 -0.29 29.85 -1.91
CA GLU A 557 -1.00 28.76 -1.24
C GLU A 557 -2.53 28.89 -1.37
N LEU A 558 -3.19 27.74 -1.55
CA LEU A 558 -4.62 27.66 -1.74
C LEU A 558 -5.37 27.71 -0.40
N PRO A 559 -6.64 28.15 -0.40
CA PRO A 559 -7.42 28.25 0.82
C PRO A 559 -7.65 26.90 1.50
N VAL A 560 -7.85 26.93 2.82
CA VAL A 560 -8.14 25.76 3.65
C VAL A 560 -9.44 25.98 4.41
N TRP A 561 -10.25 24.94 4.52
CA TRP A 561 -11.53 24.97 5.21
C TRP A 561 -11.52 23.99 6.39
N ALA A 562 -12.05 24.44 7.51
CA ALA A 562 -12.28 23.60 8.68
C ALA A 562 -13.60 23.99 9.34
N GLY A 563 -14.35 22.99 9.80
CA GLY A 563 -15.52 23.23 10.65
C GLY A 563 -16.07 21.98 11.33
N GLY A 564 -16.70 22.16 12.48
CA GLY A 564 -17.28 21.08 13.27
C GLY A 564 -16.28 20.08 13.85
N ASN A 565 -14.97 20.39 13.89
CA ASN A 565 -13.95 19.48 14.42
C ASN A 565 -13.78 19.62 15.94
N LEU A 566 -13.43 18.50 16.59
CA LEU A 566 -13.15 18.42 18.03
C LEU A 566 -11.68 18.14 18.29
N TYR A 567 -11.12 18.75 19.32
CA TYR A 567 -9.70 18.66 19.66
C TYR A 567 -9.54 18.30 21.13
N PHE A 568 -8.91 17.15 21.41
CA PHE A 568 -8.70 16.61 22.76
C PHE A 568 -7.21 16.42 23.08
N ASN A 569 -6.90 16.33 24.37
CA ASN A 569 -5.57 16.01 24.91
C ASN A 569 -4.43 16.94 24.46
N GLY A 570 -4.74 18.15 24.00
CA GLY A 570 -3.75 19.08 23.47
C GLY A 570 -3.56 19.04 21.95
N ALA A 571 -4.41 18.32 21.21
CA ALA A 571 -4.55 18.53 19.77
C ALA A 571 -4.92 19.99 19.47
N LYS A 572 -4.46 20.52 18.33
CA LYS A 572 -4.53 21.95 18.03
C LYS A 572 -5.28 22.24 16.72
N PRO A 573 -6.32 23.10 16.74
CA PRO A 573 -6.92 23.62 15.52
C PRO A 573 -6.01 24.61 14.80
N MET A 574 -6.27 24.83 13.52
CA MET A 574 -5.82 26.03 12.83
C MET A 574 -6.49 27.28 13.42
N SER A 575 -5.76 28.39 13.46
CA SER A 575 -6.20 29.66 14.04
C SER A 575 -7.45 30.25 13.39
N LYS A 576 -7.75 29.85 12.15
CA LYS A 576 -8.84 30.37 11.33
C LYS A 576 -10.09 29.47 11.34
N GLU A 577 -10.13 28.40 12.13
CA GLU A 577 -11.35 27.59 12.32
C GLU A 577 -12.27 28.27 13.36
N ALA A 578 -13.37 28.84 12.91
CA ALA A 578 -14.23 29.69 13.74
C ALA A 578 -15.03 28.92 14.80
N ASP A 579 -15.38 27.66 14.55
CA ASP A 579 -16.22 26.80 15.38
C ASP A 579 -15.45 25.62 15.99
N ALA A 580 -14.12 25.69 16.04
CA ALA A 580 -13.28 24.66 16.65
C ALA A 580 -13.67 24.41 18.12
N CYS A 581 -13.97 23.15 18.48
CA CYS A 581 -14.22 22.78 19.86
C CYS A 581 -12.95 22.18 20.49
N VAL A 582 -12.25 22.96 21.31
CA VAL A 582 -11.03 22.53 22.00
C VAL A 582 -11.36 22.16 23.45
N ASN A 583 -11.21 20.90 23.79
CA ASN A 583 -11.31 20.43 25.17
C ASN A 583 -9.91 20.36 25.80
N THR A 584 -9.71 21.17 26.84
CA THR A 584 -8.44 21.27 27.58
C THR A 584 -8.49 20.68 28.98
N THR A 585 -9.66 20.18 29.41
CA THR A 585 -9.91 19.75 30.79
C THR A 585 -10.02 18.24 30.93
N ASP A 586 -10.68 17.59 29.98
CA ASP A 586 -10.94 16.16 30.02
C ASP A 586 -9.79 15.38 29.39
N LYS A 587 -9.50 14.22 29.97
CA LYS A 587 -8.49 13.30 29.47
C LYS A 587 -9.16 12.17 28.70
N VAL A 588 -8.96 12.15 27.39
CA VAL A 588 -9.40 11.07 26.51
C VAL A 588 -8.34 9.97 26.48
N GLU A 589 -8.76 8.73 26.66
CA GLU A 589 -7.95 7.55 26.40
C GLU A 589 -8.42 6.92 25.10
N ILE A 590 -7.48 6.56 24.21
CA ILE A 590 -7.81 5.89 22.95
C ILE A 590 -6.75 4.83 22.62
N SER A 591 -7.24 3.64 22.36
CA SER A 591 -6.46 2.45 22.01
C SER A 591 -7.41 1.45 21.34
N TYR A 592 -6.91 0.26 21.06
CA TYR A 592 -7.74 -0.87 20.65
C TYR A 592 -7.48 -2.06 21.58
N GLU A 593 -8.43 -2.99 21.61
CA GLU A 593 -8.23 -4.29 22.24
C GLU A 593 -8.62 -5.39 21.26
N GLU A 594 -7.77 -6.41 21.17
CA GLU A 594 -8.05 -7.63 20.41
C GLU A 594 -8.36 -8.76 21.39
N LYS A 595 -9.47 -9.45 21.17
CA LYS A 595 -9.89 -10.59 21.98
C LYS A 595 -10.66 -11.60 21.15
N ASN A 596 -10.20 -12.85 21.14
CA ASN A 596 -10.82 -13.94 20.37
C ASN A 596 -10.94 -13.65 18.86
N GLY A 597 -9.92 -13.03 18.25
CA GLY A 597 -9.88 -12.73 16.82
C GLY A 597 -10.82 -11.60 16.38
N LYS A 598 -11.25 -10.76 17.33
CA LYS A 598 -12.11 -9.60 17.11
C LYS A 598 -11.45 -8.37 17.71
N ILE A 599 -11.73 -7.22 17.12
CA ILE A 599 -11.07 -5.96 17.49
C ILE A 599 -12.11 -4.92 17.90
N TRP A 600 -11.87 -4.25 19.02
CA TRP A 600 -12.72 -3.16 19.52
C TRP A 600 -11.91 -1.89 19.73
N LEU A 601 -12.55 -0.75 19.48
CA LEU A 601 -12.01 0.54 19.91
C LEU A 601 -12.19 0.69 21.42
N LYS A 602 -11.09 0.89 22.14
CA LYS A 602 -11.10 1.10 23.58
C LYS A 602 -10.90 2.57 23.90
N THR A 603 -11.97 3.23 24.31
CA THR A 603 -11.96 4.67 24.57
C THR A 603 -13.07 5.13 25.51
N ASN A 604 -12.82 6.23 26.23
CA ASN A 604 -13.82 7.03 26.95
C ASN A 604 -14.24 8.30 26.16
N LEU A 605 -13.81 8.45 24.91
CA LEU A 605 -14.02 9.63 24.07
C LEU A 605 -15.49 10.11 24.08
N TYR A 606 -16.43 9.19 23.94
CA TYR A 606 -17.85 9.50 23.79
C TYR A 606 -18.55 9.94 25.07
N ASP A 607 -17.86 9.91 26.21
CA ASP A 607 -18.33 10.59 27.43
C ASP A 607 -18.23 12.13 27.28
N PHE A 608 -17.38 12.61 26.37
CA PHE A 608 -17.05 14.03 26.19
C PHE A 608 -17.50 14.60 24.83
N VAL A 609 -17.87 13.74 23.87
CA VAL A 609 -18.42 14.17 22.58
C VAL A 609 -19.86 14.64 22.78
N SER A 610 -20.06 15.96 22.74
CA SER A 610 -21.37 16.59 22.94
C SER A 610 -21.83 17.48 21.78
N SER A 611 -20.95 17.72 20.80
CA SER A 611 -21.21 18.58 19.65
C SER A 611 -22.05 17.88 18.59
N LYS A 612 -23.02 18.63 18.07
CA LYS A 612 -23.86 18.25 16.94
C LYS A 612 -23.41 19.04 15.73
N CYS A 613 -22.86 18.35 14.75
CA CYS A 613 -22.31 18.93 13.54
C CYS A 613 -23.35 19.07 12.43
N LYS A 614 -22.99 19.77 11.37
CA LYS A 614 -23.76 19.79 10.13
C LYS A 614 -23.64 18.43 9.44
N LEU A 615 -24.76 17.88 8.97
CA LEU A 615 -24.72 16.74 8.04
C LEU A 615 -24.15 17.22 6.70
N MET A 616 -22.92 16.81 6.40
CA MET A 616 -22.20 17.23 5.20
C MET A 616 -22.78 16.55 3.96
N LYS A 617 -22.69 17.25 2.83
CA LYS A 617 -22.99 16.77 1.49
C LYS A 617 -21.92 17.25 0.51
N THR A 618 -21.87 16.67 -0.69
CA THR A 618 -20.99 17.14 -1.77
C THR A 618 -21.11 18.65 -2.00
N GLU A 619 -22.33 19.22 -2.00
CA GLU A 619 -22.57 20.65 -2.20
C GLU A 619 -21.99 21.56 -1.10
N ASP A 620 -21.68 21.00 0.08
CA ASP A 620 -21.14 21.72 1.21
C ASP A 620 -19.61 21.78 1.22
N ILE A 621 -18.96 21.02 0.34
CA ILE A 621 -17.50 20.92 0.25
C ILE A 621 -17.07 21.64 -1.03
N ALA A 622 -16.22 22.66 -0.88
CA ALA A 622 -15.66 23.35 -2.05
C ALA A 622 -14.98 22.32 -2.97
N PRO A 623 -15.14 22.40 -4.31
CA PRO A 623 -14.47 21.49 -5.24
C PRO A 623 -12.95 21.46 -5.05
N ALA A 624 -12.29 20.41 -5.50
CA ALA A 624 -10.83 20.42 -5.64
C ALA A 624 -10.46 21.46 -6.70
N PHE A 625 -9.49 22.31 -6.38
CA PHE A 625 -9.17 23.52 -7.12
C PHE A 625 -8.71 23.22 -8.55
N GLU A 626 -7.64 22.42 -8.69
CA GLU A 626 -7.00 22.19 -9.98
C GLU A 626 -7.87 21.40 -10.97
N PRO A 627 -8.49 20.26 -10.60
CA PRO A 627 -9.34 19.51 -11.55
C PRO A 627 -10.74 20.12 -11.72
N GLU A 628 -11.11 21.15 -10.93
CA GLU A 628 -12.45 21.74 -10.85
C GLU A 628 -13.57 20.69 -10.60
N GLN A 629 -13.28 19.69 -9.76
CA GLN A 629 -14.15 18.53 -9.54
C GLN A 629 -14.62 18.41 -8.09
N ASN A 630 -15.87 17.96 -7.94
CA ASN A 630 -16.51 17.73 -6.66
C ASN A 630 -16.03 16.45 -5.97
N TYR A 631 -16.22 16.35 -4.66
CA TYR A 631 -16.09 15.10 -3.91
C TYR A 631 -17.39 14.30 -4.01
N GLU A 632 -17.43 13.33 -4.91
CA GLU A 632 -18.64 12.58 -5.30
C GLU A 632 -18.34 11.09 -5.55
N ASN A 633 -19.36 10.28 -5.83
CA ASN A 633 -19.19 8.86 -6.11
C ASN A 633 -18.58 8.63 -7.51
N PRO A 634 -17.98 7.45 -7.79
CA PRO A 634 -17.41 7.14 -9.10
C PRO A 634 -18.37 7.18 -10.30
N ASP A 635 -19.69 7.11 -10.04
CA ASP A 635 -20.75 7.25 -11.05
C ASP A 635 -21.18 8.71 -11.29
N GLY A 636 -20.54 9.64 -10.58
CA GLY A 636 -20.79 11.07 -10.61
C GLY A 636 -21.95 11.56 -9.73
N SER A 637 -22.55 10.68 -8.94
CA SER A 637 -23.64 11.05 -8.04
C SER A 637 -23.11 11.76 -6.77
N PRO A 638 -23.81 12.79 -6.27
CA PRO A 638 -23.41 13.48 -5.04
C PRO A 638 -23.50 12.55 -3.83
N ILE A 639 -22.60 12.75 -2.87
CA ILE A 639 -22.55 12.04 -1.59
C ILE A 639 -23.32 12.84 -0.54
N ILE A 640 -24.15 12.13 0.22
CA ILE A 640 -24.64 12.59 1.53
C ILE A 640 -23.85 11.79 2.56
N PHE A 641 -23.15 12.46 3.47
CA PHE A 641 -22.34 11.81 4.51
C PHE A 641 -23.22 11.34 5.68
N ASP A 642 -24.31 10.63 5.38
CA ASP A 642 -25.33 10.17 6.34
C ASP A 642 -25.09 8.75 6.85
N THR A 643 -23.96 8.15 6.49
CA THR A 643 -23.63 6.77 6.81
C THR A 643 -22.25 6.72 7.46
N ASP A 644 -22.10 5.92 8.49
CA ASP A 644 -20.94 5.89 9.38
C ASP A 644 -19.98 4.71 9.10
N PHE A 645 -19.03 4.46 10.00
CA PHE A 645 -18.05 3.36 9.93
C PHE A 645 -18.70 1.98 9.73
N PHE A 646 -19.82 1.71 10.41
CA PHE A 646 -20.51 0.42 10.38
C PHE A 646 -21.64 0.36 9.36
N GLY A 647 -21.84 1.41 8.57
CA GLY A 647 -22.96 1.49 7.63
C GLY A 647 -24.28 1.94 8.27
N LYS A 648 -24.25 2.44 9.51
CA LYS A 648 -25.45 2.95 10.20
C LYS A 648 -25.76 4.37 9.78
N LYS A 649 -27.05 4.70 9.82
CA LYS A 649 -27.56 6.03 9.44
C LYS A 649 -27.33 7.05 10.54
N ARG A 650 -26.76 8.19 10.17
CA ARG A 650 -26.64 9.40 10.98
C ARG A 650 -27.94 10.19 10.96
N GLY A 651 -28.25 10.85 12.07
CA GLY A 651 -29.34 11.84 12.12
C GLY A 651 -28.99 13.14 11.40
N GLU A 652 -29.95 14.06 11.30
CA GLU A 652 -29.77 15.40 10.67
C GLU A 652 -28.68 16.26 11.33
N LYS A 653 -28.34 15.94 12.58
CA LYS A 653 -27.31 16.59 13.39
C LYS A 653 -26.33 15.54 13.91
N PRO A 654 -25.44 15.02 13.05
CA PRO A 654 -24.51 13.95 13.43
C PRO A 654 -23.54 14.42 14.51
N VAL A 655 -23.01 13.48 15.28
CA VAL A 655 -21.81 13.71 16.09
C VAL A 655 -20.57 13.72 15.19
N ALA A 656 -19.52 14.42 15.61
CA ALA A 656 -18.21 14.34 14.96
C ALA A 656 -17.64 12.91 15.04
N GLY A 657 -16.74 12.59 14.12
CA GLY A 657 -16.06 11.29 14.05
C GLY A 657 -16.86 10.22 13.32
N PRO A 658 -16.33 8.98 13.29
CA PRO A 658 -16.70 7.96 12.32
C PRO A 658 -17.93 7.15 12.71
N PHE A 659 -18.47 7.30 13.92
CA PHE A 659 -19.68 6.59 14.38
C PHE A 659 -20.90 7.51 14.39
N ALA A 660 -22.08 6.96 14.13
CA ALA A 660 -23.35 7.67 14.22
C ALA A 660 -23.75 7.95 15.67
N ASP A 661 -23.43 7.04 16.59
CA ASP A 661 -23.70 7.13 18.01
C ASP A 661 -22.54 6.60 18.87
N GLY A 662 -22.40 7.11 20.10
CA GLY A 662 -21.33 6.70 21.02
C GLY A 662 -21.48 5.26 21.56
N SER A 663 -22.67 4.67 21.50
CA SER A 663 -22.89 3.28 21.93
C SER A 663 -22.19 2.24 21.05
N GLU A 664 -21.80 2.64 19.84
CA GLU A 664 -21.20 1.77 18.82
C GLU A 664 -19.75 1.39 19.10
N ILE A 665 -19.10 2.02 20.07
CA ILE A 665 -17.78 1.58 20.57
C ILE A 665 -17.80 0.13 21.11
N LYS A 666 -18.99 -0.41 21.37
CA LYS A 666 -19.19 -1.81 21.80
C LYS A 666 -19.20 -2.80 20.64
N ASP A 667 -19.32 -2.32 19.41
CA ASP A 667 -19.31 -3.14 18.21
C ASP A 667 -17.88 -3.49 17.79
N SER A 668 -17.71 -4.68 17.22
CA SER A 668 -16.42 -5.14 16.69
C SER A 668 -16.10 -4.37 15.42
N LEU A 669 -14.92 -3.78 15.32
CA LEU A 669 -14.41 -3.18 14.09
C LEU A 669 -14.19 -4.25 13.00
N PHE A 670 -13.67 -5.41 13.41
CA PHE A 670 -13.40 -6.61 12.59
C PHE A 670 -13.76 -7.87 13.37
#